data_AF-A0A7C6CCW1-F1
#
_entry.id   AF-A0A7C6CCW1-F1
#
_cell.length_a   1.000
_cell.length_b   1.000
_cell.length_c   1.000
_cell.angle_alpha   90.00
_cell.angle_beta   90.00
_cell.angle_gamma   90.00
#
_symmetry.space_group_name_H-M   'P 1'
#
loop_
_entity.id
_entity.type
_entity.pdbx_description
1 polymer ?
#
loop_
_entity_poly.entity_id
_entity_poly.type
_entity_poly.pdbx_seq_one_letter_code
_entity_poly.pdbx_strand_id
1 'polypeptide(L)'
;ERMRQAVTDAHDRTEQARAELEQLGEETEDDAASSAHEKAAQARDDARDEVDRLLNEERVAQAERATWTSRRDTLAQSLEPADATAELLSGDHEQVRGSLAQFISAKDGWENAITALLEPFADAAVVTSLDAACELMDASGQRRMVAPAMAASSQEPDVEIEGFTRAVDVIDFAADVSPIVRALLAGAVVAEDVPEALEALKNPLVTKVATRGADILTPVSAHSFGGEHSSVLERHADFEHARERAEEAAKQLEQVSAQLKQAREKYDLALKEANQQLVALRQADSERAKRMEVRARATSKLRSAEGEEQRLSSALKKVEDGIERARTRLEEARAKQASAEALPAVADPSEARDLAEKLEAEAREARATETQTRLDIRTLEEQSHRARDRARGLRQQLARARSDLAEYERRESARKRELARLTDAHARVQQPIQVAEQALEQAADELREAESERTEASEAAASARHEVDELRAQLLEITDAAHRDEIALQEVNLRYEHATNAAFEELGLDVSELLEKYGPHNLVEAEEPYPYVRAEQEKRLRKAKRELDRLGKINPLALEEHEALSKRHQFLADQLRDLVESKNDLLNIVEEVDERVETVFTEAFYDTQEAFKHVFATLFPGGSGRLVLTDPENMLETGVEIEARPAGKKITRLSLLSGGERSLAALALLVAIFKARPSPFYVLDEVEAALDDQNLSRLITIFKELQQDSQLIIVTHQKRTMKIADALYGVTMRGGVTQVVSSKLADTEQARAEASA
;
A
#
# COMPACT_ATOMS: atom_id res chain seq x y z
N GLU A 1 -83.03 -14.60 -17.98
CA GLU A 1 -82.31 -15.88 -17.94
C GLU A 1 -80.85 -15.74 -18.36
N ARG A 2 -80.51 -15.39 -19.61
CA ARG A 2 -79.10 -15.21 -20.06
C ARG A 2 -78.24 -14.31 -19.15
N MET A 3 -78.77 -13.18 -18.67
CA MET A 3 -78.06 -12.30 -17.74
C MET A 3 -77.89 -12.88 -16.34
N ARG A 4 -78.81 -13.74 -15.87
CA ARG A 4 -78.65 -14.41 -14.57
C ARG A 4 -77.49 -15.40 -14.63
N GLN A 5 -77.42 -16.16 -15.73
CA GLN A 5 -76.34 -17.10 -15.97
C GLN A 5 -74.97 -16.41 -16.06
N ALA A 6 -74.88 -15.27 -16.76
CA ALA A 6 -73.64 -14.49 -16.82
C ALA A 6 -73.17 -13.94 -15.46
N VAL A 7 -74.08 -13.63 -14.53
CA VAL A 7 -73.73 -13.21 -13.16
C VAL A 7 -73.20 -14.39 -12.36
N THR A 8 -73.81 -15.56 -12.47
CA THR A 8 -73.34 -16.78 -11.80
C THR A 8 -71.94 -17.16 -12.27
N ASP A 9 -71.69 -17.15 -13.59
CA ASP A 9 -70.37 -17.46 -14.16
C ASP A 9 -69.27 -16.46 -13.74
N ALA A 10 -69.64 -15.21 -13.42
CA ALA A 10 -68.71 -14.19 -12.93
C ALA A 10 -68.44 -14.32 -11.42
N HIS A 11 -69.45 -14.75 -10.64
CA HIS A 11 -69.30 -15.07 -9.23
C HIS A 11 -68.37 -16.27 -9.03
N ASP A 12 -68.56 -17.35 -9.80
CA ASP A 12 -67.71 -18.55 -9.74
C ASP A 12 -66.23 -18.24 -10.07
N ARG A 13 -65.99 -17.34 -11.03
CA ARG A 13 -64.63 -16.85 -11.35
C ARG A 13 -63.99 -16.03 -10.24
N THR A 14 -64.79 -15.26 -9.49
CA THR A 14 -64.31 -14.45 -8.36
C THR A 14 -63.96 -15.34 -7.17
N GLU A 15 -64.77 -16.35 -6.88
CA GLU A 15 -64.48 -17.36 -5.84
C GLU A 15 -63.24 -18.19 -6.19
N GLN A 16 -63.06 -18.58 -7.46
CA GLN A 16 -61.81 -19.24 -7.91
C GLN A 16 -60.57 -18.35 -7.71
N ALA A 17 -60.64 -17.08 -8.10
CA ALA A 17 -59.52 -16.14 -7.93
C ALA A 17 -59.22 -15.85 -6.45
N ARG A 18 -60.24 -15.88 -5.58
CA ARG A 18 -60.09 -15.71 -4.13
C ARG A 18 -59.44 -16.95 -3.49
N ALA A 19 -59.86 -18.15 -3.88
CA ALA A 19 -59.25 -19.39 -3.44
C ALA A 19 -57.77 -19.51 -3.88
N GLU A 20 -57.44 -19.07 -5.11
CA GLU A 20 -56.05 -18.99 -5.59
C GLU A 20 -55.19 -18.06 -4.71
N LEU A 21 -55.75 -16.94 -4.21
CA LEU A 21 -55.03 -15.99 -3.36
C LEU A 21 -54.87 -16.51 -1.92
N GLU A 22 -55.87 -17.18 -1.37
CA GLU A 22 -55.81 -17.79 -0.03
C GLU A 22 -54.77 -18.92 0.05
N GLN A 23 -54.62 -19.71 -1.02
CA GLN A 23 -53.61 -20.76 -1.08
C GLN A 23 -52.16 -20.25 -1.01
N LEU A 24 -51.93 -18.95 -1.30
CA LEU A 24 -50.60 -18.34 -1.28
C LEU A 24 -50.15 -17.87 0.13
N GLY A 25 -51.03 -17.89 1.14
CA GLY A 25 -50.70 -17.57 2.54
C GLY A 25 -50.34 -16.09 2.83
N GLU A 26 -50.13 -15.78 4.12
CA GLU A 26 -49.58 -14.48 4.58
C GLU A 26 -48.05 -14.50 4.62
N GLU A 27 -47.44 -13.33 4.40
CA GLU A 27 -45.98 -13.17 4.49
C GLU A 27 -45.52 -13.33 5.94
N THR A 28 -44.54 -14.20 6.16
CA THR A 28 -43.76 -14.24 7.40
C THR A 28 -42.48 -13.42 7.20
N GLU A 29 -42.13 -12.61 8.20
CA GLU A 29 -40.88 -11.84 8.23
C GLU A 29 -39.70 -12.80 8.41
N ASP A 30 -38.99 -13.09 7.32
CA ASP A 30 -37.82 -13.97 7.31
C ASP A 30 -36.53 -13.12 7.49
N ASP A 31 -36.39 -12.51 8.67
CA ASP A 31 -35.22 -11.66 9.04
C ASP A 31 -33.93 -12.47 9.29
N ALA A 32 -34.01 -13.80 9.28
CA ALA A 32 -32.91 -14.69 9.65
C ALA A 32 -31.70 -14.59 8.68
N ALA A 33 -31.95 -14.54 7.37
CA ALA A 33 -30.87 -14.46 6.38
C ALA A 33 -30.16 -13.10 6.38
N SER A 34 -30.91 -12.02 6.62
CA SER A 34 -30.35 -10.67 6.74
C SER A 34 -29.51 -10.55 8.01
N SER A 35 -30.00 -11.03 9.15
CA SER A 35 -29.25 -11.03 10.42
C SER A 35 -27.99 -11.92 10.36
N ALA A 36 -28.06 -13.07 9.68
CA ALA A 36 -26.91 -13.95 9.50
C ALA A 36 -25.81 -13.29 8.64
N HIS A 37 -26.20 -12.59 7.57
CA HIS A 37 -25.26 -11.83 6.75
C HIS A 37 -24.61 -10.67 7.53
N GLU A 38 -25.39 -9.90 8.30
CA GLU A 38 -24.85 -8.80 9.12
C GLU A 38 -23.82 -9.29 10.14
N LYS A 39 -24.09 -10.41 10.83
CA LYS A 39 -23.14 -11.01 11.78
C LYS A 39 -21.86 -11.48 11.09
N ALA A 40 -21.97 -12.13 9.94
CA ALA A 40 -20.81 -12.60 9.19
C ALA A 40 -20.00 -11.45 8.59
N ALA A 41 -20.66 -10.37 8.16
CA ALA A 41 -20.00 -9.16 7.68
C ALA A 41 -19.24 -8.45 8.81
N GLN A 42 -19.83 -8.33 10.00
CA GLN A 42 -19.16 -7.77 11.17
C GLN A 42 -17.93 -8.60 11.56
N ALA A 43 -18.06 -9.94 11.62
CA ALA A 43 -16.94 -10.83 11.94
C ALA A 43 -15.78 -10.72 10.92
N ARG A 44 -16.10 -10.50 9.64
CA ARG A 44 -15.09 -10.23 8.59
C ARG A 44 -14.38 -8.91 8.85
N ASP A 45 -15.12 -7.86 9.19
CA ASP A 45 -14.57 -6.52 9.41
C ASP A 45 -13.69 -6.50 10.67
N ASP A 46 -14.14 -7.12 11.77
CA ASP A 46 -13.34 -7.28 13.00
C ASP A 46 -12.04 -8.06 12.72
N ALA A 47 -12.10 -9.13 11.92
CA ALA A 47 -10.92 -9.90 11.54
C ALA A 47 -9.96 -9.12 10.62
N ARG A 48 -10.49 -8.22 9.78
CA ARG A 48 -9.69 -7.34 8.94
C ARG A 48 -8.95 -6.31 9.77
N ASP A 49 -9.64 -5.67 10.70
CA ASP A 49 -9.06 -4.65 11.59
C ASP A 49 -7.91 -5.24 12.43
N GLU A 50 -8.07 -6.50 12.88
CA GLU A 50 -7.01 -7.22 13.58
C GLU A 50 -5.78 -7.51 12.69
N VAL A 51 -6.00 -7.88 11.42
CA VAL A 51 -4.90 -8.05 10.45
C VAL A 51 -4.18 -6.72 10.20
N ASP A 52 -4.92 -5.62 10.04
CA ASP A 52 -4.35 -4.30 9.79
C ASP A 52 -3.56 -3.79 11.02
N ARG A 53 -4.05 -4.05 12.24
CA ARG A 53 -3.32 -3.78 13.49
C ARG A 53 -2.00 -4.55 13.57
N LEU A 54 -2.04 -5.87 13.34
CA LEU A 54 -0.86 -6.73 13.41
C LEU A 54 0.15 -6.43 12.29
N LEU A 55 -0.31 -6.01 11.11
CA LEU A 55 0.56 -5.53 10.03
C LEU A 55 1.35 -4.28 10.44
N ASN A 56 0.72 -3.36 11.19
CA ASN A 56 1.40 -2.18 11.68
C ASN A 56 2.43 -2.54 12.76
N GLU A 57 2.07 -3.43 13.69
CA GLU A 57 2.98 -3.95 14.72
C GLU A 57 4.18 -4.69 14.10
N GLU A 58 3.97 -5.46 13.03
CA GLU A 58 5.05 -6.16 12.32
C GLU A 58 6.03 -5.16 11.71
N ARG A 59 5.54 -4.07 11.09
CA ARG A 59 6.39 -3.03 10.51
C ARG A 59 7.24 -2.32 11.56
N VAL A 60 6.65 -2.02 12.73
CA VAL A 60 7.37 -1.41 13.85
C VAL A 60 8.47 -2.36 14.35
N ALA A 61 8.13 -3.62 14.60
CA ALA A 61 9.10 -4.62 15.05
C ALA A 61 10.23 -4.87 14.03
N GLN A 62 9.91 -4.86 12.72
CA GLN A 62 10.92 -4.94 11.65
C GLN A 62 11.87 -3.74 11.67
N ALA A 63 11.34 -2.52 11.82
CA ALA A 63 12.13 -1.30 11.89
C ALA A 63 13.04 -1.30 13.12
N GLU A 64 12.52 -1.62 14.30
CA GLU A 64 13.31 -1.70 15.54
C GLU A 64 14.43 -2.74 15.42
N ARG A 65 14.13 -3.93 14.90
CA ARG A 65 15.15 -4.96 14.66
C ARG A 65 16.24 -4.43 13.73
N ALA A 66 15.88 -3.79 12.62
CA ALA A 66 16.85 -3.25 11.68
C ALA A 66 17.75 -2.17 12.33
N THR A 67 17.16 -1.26 13.11
CA THR A 67 17.89 -0.22 13.84
C THR A 67 18.89 -0.81 14.82
N TRP A 68 18.47 -1.73 15.68
CA TRP A 68 19.36 -2.32 16.69
C TRP A 68 20.41 -3.25 16.09
N THR A 69 20.07 -3.99 15.02
CA THR A 69 21.05 -4.81 14.28
C THR A 69 22.11 -3.94 13.63
N SER A 70 21.71 -2.84 12.97
CA SER A 70 22.67 -1.89 12.38
C SER A 70 23.55 -1.24 13.44
N ARG A 71 22.97 -0.79 14.58
CA ARG A 71 23.75 -0.21 15.68
C ARG A 71 24.74 -1.22 16.25
N ARG A 72 24.32 -2.47 16.47
CA ARG A 72 25.18 -3.57 16.91
C ARG A 72 26.35 -3.79 15.94
N ASP A 73 26.08 -3.88 14.65
CA ASP A 73 27.11 -4.17 13.64
C ASP A 73 28.12 -3.01 13.51
N THR A 74 27.66 -1.76 13.57
CA THR A 74 28.53 -0.58 13.59
C THR A 74 29.41 -0.55 14.84
N LEU A 75 28.83 -0.85 16.01
CA LEU A 75 29.60 -0.90 17.27
C LEU A 75 30.61 -2.05 17.27
N ALA A 76 30.26 -3.21 16.70
CA ALA A 76 31.16 -4.35 16.53
C ALA A 76 32.42 -3.96 15.74
N GLN A 77 32.25 -3.27 14.61
CA GLN A 77 33.37 -2.78 13.80
C GLN A 77 34.23 -1.76 14.56
N SER A 78 33.61 -0.94 15.41
CA SER A 78 34.36 0.04 16.21
C SER A 78 35.20 -0.60 17.32
N LEU A 79 34.83 -1.80 17.78
CA LEU A 79 35.51 -2.51 18.88
C LEU A 79 36.80 -3.22 18.43
N GLU A 80 37.05 -3.34 17.12
CA GLU A 80 38.30 -3.90 16.61
C GLU A 80 39.48 -2.94 16.86
N PRO A 81 40.60 -3.41 17.47
CA PRO A 81 41.78 -2.58 17.65
C PRO A 81 42.34 -2.06 16.33
N ALA A 82 42.84 -0.82 16.29
CA ALA A 82 43.45 -0.25 15.08
C ALA A 82 44.89 -0.74 14.80
N ASP A 83 45.43 -1.61 15.67
CA ASP A 83 46.78 -2.13 15.62
C ASP A 83 46.81 -3.63 15.24
N ALA A 84 48.01 -4.22 15.21
CA ALA A 84 48.19 -5.63 14.85
C ALA A 84 47.58 -6.62 15.88
N THR A 85 46.95 -6.13 16.96
CA THR A 85 46.15 -6.93 17.88
C THR A 85 44.84 -7.40 17.22
N ALA A 86 44.29 -6.64 16.26
CA ALA A 86 43.08 -7.07 15.53
C ALA A 86 43.33 -8.33 14.66
N GLU A 87 44.51 -8.46 14.06
CA GLU A 87 44.90 -9.68 13.32
C GLU A 87 44.96 -10.90 14.24
N LEU A 88 45.45 -10.72 15.48
CA LEU A 88 45.48 -11.80 16.48
C LEU A 88 44.09 -12.20 16.97
N LEU A 89 43.16 -11.24 17.09
CA LEU A 89 41.79 -11.48 17.55
C LEU A 89 40.89 -12.07 16.45
N SER A 90 41.20 -11.80 15.18
CA SER A 90 40.47 -12.33 14.02
C SER A 90 41.04 -13.65 13.49
N GLY A 91 42.30 -13.97 13.82
CA GLY A 91 42.95 -15.24 13.49
C GLY A 91 42.46 -16.42 14.33
N ASP A 92 42.44 -17.62 13.73
CA ASP A 92 41.98 -18.85 14.38
C ASP A 92 43.12 -19.48 15.22
N HIS A 93 43.55 -18.78 16.27
CA HIS A 93 44.61 -19.20 17.18
C HIS A 93 44.03 -19.88 18.42
N GLU A 94 44.28 -21.18 18.62
CA GLU A 94 43.82 -21.93 19.82
C GLU A 94 44.27 -21.29 21.16
N GLN A 95 45.32 -20.47 21.11
CA GLN A 95 45.96 -19.83 22.26
C GLN A 95 45.36 -18.47 22.64
N VAL A 96 44.51 -17.87 21.78
CA VAL A 96 43.84 -16.57 21.98
C VAL A 96 42.39 -16.82 22.41
N ARG A 97 41.92 -16.15 23.47
CA ARG A 97 40.58 -16.35 24.05
C ARG A 97 39.57 -15.28 23.66
N GLY A 98 40.03 -14.10 23.27
CA GLY A 98 39.18 -12.94 22.96
C GLY A 98 39.81 -11.64 23.47
N SER A 99 39.10 -10.53 23.31
CA SER A 99 39.54 -9.22 23.81
C SER A 99 39.26 -9.09 25.32
N LEU A 100 40.14 -8.43 26.06
CA LEU A 100 39.95 -8.20 27.50
C LEU A 100 38.62 -7.49 27.81
N ALA A 101 38.21 -6.54 26.95
CA ALA A 101 36.93 -5.85 27.06
C ALA A 101 35.70 -6.76 27.02
N GLN A 102 35.80 -7.95 26.39
CA GLN A 102 34.70 -8.94 26.34
C GLN A 102 34.48 -9.67 27.66
N PHE A 103 35.49 -9.66 28.55
CA PHE A 103 35.46 -10.39 29.81
C PHE A 103 35.26 -9.48 31.03
N ILE A 104 35.09 -8.17 30.83
CA ILE A 104 34.94 -7.17 31.87
C ILE A 104 33.72 -6.30 31.58
N SER A 105 32.90 -6.05 32.60
CA SER A 105 31.81 -5.08 32.58
C SER A 105 31.98 -4.13 33.75
N ALA A 106 32.08 -2.83 33.49
CA ALA A 106 32.12 -1.83 34.57
C ALA A 106 30.70 -1.42 34.96
N LYS A 107 30.52 -0.96 36.20
CA LYS A 107 29.28 -0.35 36.65
C LYS A 107 29.05 0.99 35.94
N ASP A 108 27.78 1.30 35.66
CA ASP A 108 27.35 2.51 34.97
C ASP A 108 28.06 3.79 35.44
N GLY A 109 28.76 4.43 34.50
CA GLY A 109 29.47 5.69 34.69
C GLY A 109 30.90 5.55 35.20
N TRP A 110 31.45 4.34 35.30
CA TRP A 110 32.86 4.06 35.63
C TRP A 110 33.66 3.47 34.46
N GLU A 111 33.04 3.25 33.30
CA GLU A 111 33.63 2.61 32.12
C GLU A 111 34.89 3.35 31.64
N ASN A 112 34.84 4.69 31.61
CA ASN A 112 35.94 5.53 31.18
C ASN A 112 37.09 5.52 32.22
N ALA A 113 36.76 5.54 33.51
CA ALA A 113 37.74 5.46 34.59
C ALA A 113 38.48 4.11 34.61
N ILE A 114 37.75 3.02 34.41
CA ILE A 114 38.33 1.67 34.35
C ILE A 114 39.13 1.46 33.06
N THR A 115 38.65 1.94 31.92
CA THR A 115 39.41 1.87 30.67
C THR A 115 40.75 2.57 30.81
N ALA A 116 40.75 3.79 31.38
CA ALA A 116 41.97 4.53 31.65
C ALA A 116 42.93 3.74 32.57
N LEU A 117 42.43 3.13 33.64
CA LEU A 117 43.26 2.31 34.55
C LEU A 117 43.83 1.05 33.91
N LEU A 118 43.18 0.53 32.87
CA LEU A 118 43.59 -0.65 32.12
C LEU A 118 44.48 -0.32 30.94
N GLU A 119 44.62 0.94 30.52
CA GLU A 119 45.51 1.31 29.42
C GLU A 119 46.98 0.96 29.71
N PRO A 120 47.73 0.46 28.71
CA PRO A 120 47.34 0.31 27.30
C PRO A 120 46.58 -0.99 26.98
N PHE A 121 46.19 -1.79 27.97
CA PHE A 121 45.69 -3.16 27.79
C PHE A 121 44.17 -3.32 27.74
N ALA A 122 43.39 -2.23 27.71
CA ALA A 122 41.92 -2.30 27.76
C ALA A 122 41.29 -3.12 26.61
N ASP A 123 41.90 -3.09 25.43
CA ASP A 123 41.54 -3.83 24.21
C ASP A 123 42.56 -4.94 23.85
N ALA A 124 43.40 -5.35 24.82
CA ALA A 124 44.41 -6.38 24.59
C ALA A 124 43.80 -7.78 24.39
N ALA A 125 44.48 -8.61 23.60
CA ALA A 125 44.12 -10.01 23.42
C ALA A 125 44.45 -10.83 24.67
N VAL A 126 43.46 -11.55 25.20
CA VAL A 126 43.65 -12.49 26.31
C VAL A 126 44.24 -13.78 25.76
N VAL A 127 45.44 -14.14 26.19
CA VAL A 127 46.15 -15.36 25.77
C VAL A 127 46.29 -16.35 26.91
N THR A 128 46.40 -17.63 26.57
CA THR A 128 46.40 -18.74 27.53
C THR A 128 47.59 -18.75 28.49
N SER A 129 48.75 -18.25 28.07
CA SER A 129 49.96 -18.20 28.89
C SER A 129 50.93 -17.13 28.39
N LEU A 130 51.89 -16.74 29.24
CA LEU A 130 52.94 -15.80 28.86
C LEU A 130 53.90 -16.39 27.81
N ASP A 131 54.09 -17.72 27.82
CA ASP A 131 54.84 -18.44 26.79
C ASP A 131 54.12 -18.35 25.43
N ALA A 132 52.80 -18.53 25.42
CA ALA A 132 51.99 -18.35 24.21
C ALA A 132 52.00 -16.89 23.72
N ALA A 133 52.02 -15.91 24.63
CA ALA A 133 52.22 -14.51 24.26
C ALA A 133 53.55 -14.31 23.52
N CYS A 134 54.62 -14.95 24.00
CA CYS A 134 55.95 -14.88 23.40
C CYS A 134 56.01 -15.56 22.02
N GLU A 135 55.30 -16.67 21.82
CA GLU A 135 55.20 -17.35 20.52
C GLU A 135 54.45 -16.49 19.48
N LEU A 136 53.46 -15.71 19.92
CA LEU A 136 52.65 -14.83 19.08
C LEU A 136 53.25 -13.43 18.91
N MET A 137 54.46 -13.17 19.43
CA MET A 137 55.23 -11.95 19.16
C MET A 137 55.94 -12.06 17.79
N ASP A 138 55.24 -11.80 16.68
CA ASP A 138 55.90 -11.55 15.40
C ASP A 138 56.40 -10.10 15.28
N ALA A 139 57.42 -9.88 14.45
CA ALA A 139 58.19 -8.64 14.37
C ALA A 139 57.53 -7.48 13.59
N SER A 140 56.25 -7.56 13.22
CA SER A 140 55.57 -6.49 12.47
C SER A 140 54.30 -6.00 13.18
N GLY A 141 54.38 -4.79 13.75
CA GLY A 141 53.25 -4.06 14.33
C GLY A 141 53.17 -4.11 15.86
N GLN A 142 52.37 -3.21 16.44
CA GLN A 142 52.08 -3.17 17.87
C GLN A 142 51.01 -4.23 18.21
N ARG A 143 51.34 -5.17 19.10
CA ARG A 143 50.44 -6.22 19.60
C ARG A 143 50.33 -6.11 21.11
N ARG A 144 49.12 -6.04 21.63
CA ARG A 144 48.85 -5.95 23.08
C ARG A 144 48.19 -7.25 23.54
N MET A 145 48.88 -7.96 24.43
CA MET A 145 48.44 -9.28 24.92
C MET A 145 48.51 -9.30 26.45
N VAL A 146 47.53 -9.96 27.08
CA VAL A 146 47.50 -10.19 28.52
C VAL A 146 47.35 -11.68 28.80
N ALA A 147 48.13 -12.19 29.75
CA ALA A 147 48.15 -13.61 30.11
C ALA A 147 47.98 -13.77 31.63
N PRO A 148 47.37 -14.88 32.10
CA PRO A 148 47.34 -15.19 33.52
C PRO A 148 48.77 -15.32 34.06
N ALA A 149 49.02 -14.71 35.22
CA ALA A 149 50.35 -14.64 35.82
C ALA A 149 50.97 -16.05 36.04
N MET A 150 52.26 -16.22 35.73
CA MET A 150 53.00 -17.43 36.09
C MET A 150 52.98 -17.60 37.61
N ALA A 151 52.73 -18.83 38.07
CA ALA A 151 52.35 -19.18 39.43
C ALA A 151 53.01 -18.39 40.59
N ALA A 152 52.14 -18.01 41.55
CA ALA A 152 52.43 -17.65 42.95
C ALA A 152 52.99 -16.25 43.25
N SER A 153 52.19 -15.20 43.05
CA SER A 153 52.15 -14.06 44.00
C SER A 153 50.79 -13.37 44.12
N SER A 154 49.70 -14.01 43.68
CA SER A 154 48.32 -13.50 43.82
C SER A 154 47.77 -13.68 45.25
N GLN A 155 48.54 -13.22 46.23
CA GLN A 155 48.02 -12.71 47.49
C GLN A 155 48.63 -11.32 47.66
N GLU A 156 48.21 -10.36 46.83
CA GLU A 156 48.08 -9.03 47.40
C GLU A 156 46.93 -9.08 48.41
N PRO A 157 47.08 -8.44 49.58
CA PRO A 157 46.08 -8.56 50.62
C PRO A 157 44.82 -7.87 50.11
N ASP A 158 43.68 -8.45 50.48
CA ASP A 158 42.38 -7.80 50.37
C ASP A 158 42.37 -6.63 51.37
N VAL A 159 43.19 -5.60 51.12
CA VAL A 159 43.30 -4.45 51.99
C VAL A 159 42.14 -3.55 51.66
N GLU A 160 41.12 -3.55 52.50
CA GLU A 160 40.11 -2.52 52.48
C GLU A 160 40.79 -1.16 52.68
N ILE A 161 40.64 -0.29 51.68
CA ILE A 161 41.11 1.08 51.76
C ILE A 161 39.97 1.88 52.37
N GLU A 162 40.05 2.08 53.69
CA GLU A 162 38.99 2.71 54.48
C GLU A 162 38.63 4.09 53.90
N GLY A 163 37.37 4.25 53.46
CA GLY A 163 36.85 5.50 52.90
C GLY A 163 36.89 5.65 51.38
N PHE A 164 37.47 4.70 50.62
CA PHE A 164 37.55 4.79 49.15
C PHE A 164 37.16 3.47 48.45
N THR A 165 36.58 3.58 47.26
CA THR A 165 36.11 2.43 46.48
C THR A 165 37.24 1.88 45.60
N ARG A 166 37.54 0.58 45.69
CA ARG A 166 38.57 -0.03 44.85
C ARG A 166 38.07 -0.15 43.41
N ALA A 167 38.97 0.01 42.45
CA ALA A 167 38.63 -0.15 41.03
C ALA A 167 38.10 -1.56 40.70
N VAL A 168 38.57 -2.59 41.42
CA VAL A 168 38.09 -3.97 41.29
C VAL A 168 36.65 -4.16 41.76
N ASP A 169 36.14 -3.31 42.66
CA ASP A 169 34.79 -3.47 43.23
C ASP A 169 33.70 -2.81 42.37
N VAL A 170 34.10 -2.07 41.32
CA VAL A 170 33.20 -1.42 40.35
C VAL A 170 33.20 -2.13 38.98
N ILE A 171 33.77 -3.33 38.91
CA ILE A 171 33.80 -4.16 37.72
C ILE A 171 33.35 -5.59 38.03
N ASP A 172 32.57 -6.16 37.11
CA ASP A 172 32.28 -7.57 37.02
C ASP A 172 33.19 -8.20 35.95
N PHE A 173 33.75 -9.37 36.21
CA PHE A 173 34.65 -10.04 35.26
C PHE A 173 34.54 -11.57 35.33
N ALA A 174 34.82 -12.22 34.21
CA ALA A 174 34.80 -13.68 34.12
C ALA A 174 35.89 -14.33 35.00
N ALA A 175 35.63 -15.53 35.51
CA ALA A 175 36.54 -16.25 36.40
C ALA A 175 37.94 -16.45 35.76
N ASP A 176 37.96 -16.67 34.45
CA ASP A 176 39.17 -16.96 33.67
C ASP A 176 40.13 -15.76 33.56
N VAL A 177 39.61 -14.53 33.63
CA VAL A 177 40.42 -13.29 33.60
C VAL A 177 40.64 -12.68 34.99
N SER A 178 40.06 -13.26 36.05
CA SER A 178 40.18 -12.71 37.41
C SER A 178 41.63 -12.46 37.86
N PRO A 179 42.60 -13.37 37.62
CA PRO A 179 43.99 -13.13 38.00
C PRO A 179 44.62 -11.96 37.22
N ILE A 180 44.23 -11.77 35.96
CA ILE A 180 44.72 -10.70 35.08
C ILE A 180 44.19 -9.35 35.57
N VAL A 181 42.87 -9.24 35.74
CA VAL A 181 42.20 -8.00 36.15
C VAL A 181 42.65 -7.54 37.53
N ARG A 182 42.75 -8.47 38.49
CA ARG A 182 43.23 -8.15 39.85
C ARG A 182 44.69 -7.69 39.87
N ALA A 183 45.54 -8.25 39.01
CA ALA A 183 46.93 -7.81 38.89
C ALA A 183 47.05 -6.44 38.21
N LEU A 184 46.27 -6.19 37.14
CA LEU A 184 46.28 -4.91 36.43
C LEU A 184 45.73 -3.76 37.28
N LEU A 185 44.76 -4.04 38.15
CA LEU A 185 44.12 -3.05 39.03
C LEU A 185 44.63 -3.10 40.49
N ALA A 186 45.77 -3.75 40.72
CA ALA A 186 46.45 -3.76 42.00
C ALA A 186 46.71 -2.33 42.52
N GLY A 187 46.26 -2.05 43.75
CA GLY A 187 46.39 -0.73 44.38
C GLY A 187 45.59 0.41 43.72
N ALA A 188 44.65 0.10 42.81
CA ALA A 188 43.85 1.08 42.09
C ALA A 188 42.53 1.42 42.79
N VAL A 189 42.22 2.70 42.87
CA VAL A 189 41.00 3.26 43.48
C VAL A 189 40.26 4.13 42.46
N VAL A 190 38.94 4.25 42.63
CA VAL A 190 38.11 5.19 41.86
C VAL A 190 37.61 6.33 42.75
N ALA A 191 37.51 7.53 42.18
CA ALA A 191 37.05 8.75 42.86
C ALA A 191 36.09 9.54 41.95
N GLU A 192 35.17 10.30 42.53
CA GLU A 192 34.23 11.13 41.76
C GLU A 192 34.94 12.34 41.14
N ASP A 193 35.91 12.95 41.85
CA ASP A 193 36.63 14.14 41.39
C ASP A 193 38.13 14.13 41.74
N VAL A 194 38.86 15.10 41.16
CA VAL A 194 40.31 15.27 41.37
C VAL A 194 40.67 15.54 42.84
N PRO A 195 39.94 16.40 43.59
CA PRO A 195 40.15 16.57 45.03
C PRO A 195 40.08 15.26 45.84
N GLU A 196 39.06 14.44 45.61
CA GLU A 196 38.90 13.13 46.26
C GLU A 196 40.04 12.18 45.86
N ALA A 197 40.47 12.21 44.60
CA ALA A 197 41.60 11.42 44.13
C ALA A 197 42.93 11.79 44.81
N LEU A 198 43.18 13.07 45.06
CA LEU A 198 44.35 13.55 45.80
C LEU A 198 44.32 13.13 47.28
N GLU A 199 43.13 13.04 47.88
CA GLU A 199 42.98 12.54 49.26
C GLU A 199 43.28 11.05 49.34
N ALA A 200 42.80 10.25 48.37
CA ALA A 200 43.07 8.81 48.27
C ALA A 200 44.58 8.51 48.15
N LEU A 201 45.32 9.31 47.38
CA LEU A 201 46.77 9.16 47.19
C LEU A 201 47.62 9.44 48.44
N LYS A 202 47.05 10.03 49.50
CA LYS A 202 47.75 10.15 50.80
C LYS A 202 47.89 8.81 51.50
N ASN A 203 47.07 7.82 51.15
CA ASN A 203 47.18 6.47 51.67
C ASN A 203 48.32 5.73 50.94
N PRO A 204 49.36 5.24 51.64
CA PRO A 204 50.50 4.57 51.01
C PRO A 204 50.15 3.25 50.29
N LEU A 205 48.93 2.75 50.47
CA LEU A 205 48.42 1.55 49.79
C LEU A 205 47.80 1.86 48.41
N VAL A 206 47.55 3.13 48.10
CA VAL A 206 46.97 3.56 46.82
C VAL A 206 48.11 3.90 45.85
N THR A 207 48.20 3.14 44.77
CA THR A 207 49.25 3.32 43.75
C THR A 207 48.76 4.18 42.57
N LYS A 208 47.46 4.15 42.30
CA LYS A 208 46.80 4.91 41.22
C LYS A 208 45.33 5.16 41.54
N VAL A 209 44.82 6.31 41.12
CA VAL A 209 43.42 6.71 41.26
C VAL A 209 42.89 7.17 39.92
N ALA A 210 41.71 6.71 39.52
CA ALA A 210 40.99 7.25 38.37
C ALA A 210 39.76 8.04 38.80
N THR A 211 39.58 9.23 38.24
CA THR A 211 38.36 10.02 38.40
C THR A 211 37.28 9.56 37.43
N ARG A 212 36.04 9.95 37.68
CA ARG A 212 34.91 9.70 36.75
C ARG A 212 35.12 10.30 35.36
N GLY A 213 35.88 11.39 35.27
CA GLY A 213 36.29 12.04 34.02
C GLY A 213 37.45 11.34 33.28
N ALA A 214 37.84 10.13 33.72
CA ALA A 214 38.96 9.37 33.21
C ALA A 214 40.35 10.00 33.46
N ASP A 215 40.49 10.91 34.43
CA ASP A 215 41.81 11.40 34.82
C ASP A 215 42.49 10.37 35.73
N ILE A 216 43.74 10.02 35.41
CA ILE A 216 44.56 9.14 36.25
C ILE A 216 45.54 9.96 37.06
N LEU A 217 45.54 9.77 38.37
CA LEU A 217 46.52 10.33 39.29
C LEU A 217 47.32 9.23 39.98
N THR A 218 48.63 9.39 40.04
CA THR A 218 49.55 8.59 40.84
C THR A 218 50.30 9.50 41.82
N PRO A 219 51.09 8.97 42.77
CA PRO A 219 51.88 9.81 43.66
C PRO A 219 52.91 10.72 42.95
N VAL A 220 53.22 10.44 41.69
CA VAL A 220 54.30 11.09 40.93
C VAL A 220 53.87 11.64 39.56
N SER A 221 52.67 11.32 39.08
CA SER A 221 52.18 11.73 37.75
C SER A 221 50.67 11.96 37.74
N ALA A 222 50.22 12.82 36.83
CA ALA A 222 48.81 13.01 36.51
C ALA A 222 48.65 12.95 34.98
N HIS A 223 47.61 12.25 34.52
CA HIS A 223 47.28 12.09 33.11
C HIS A 223 45.78 12.35 32.92
N SER A 224 45.43 13.24 31.99
CA SER A 224 44.03 13.53 31.66
C SER A 224 43.76 13.04 30.24
N PHE A 225 42.79 12.15 30.10
CA PHE A 225 42.46 11.52 28.83
C PHE A 225 41.45 12.33 27.98
N GLY A 226 40.86 13.40 28.54
CA GLY A 226 39.87 14.22 27.86
C GLY A 226 38.56 13.47 27.61
N GLY A 227 37.49 13.83 28.32
CA GLY A 227 36.21 13.10 28.30
C GLY A 227 35.38 13.13 27.01
N GLU A 228 35.95 13.47 25.85
CA GLU A 228 35.21 13.61 24.58
C GLU A 228 35.16 12.32 23.74
N HIS A 229 35.89 11.26 24.11
CA HIS A 229 35.88 9.99 23.38
C HIS A 229 35.30 8.85 24.21
N SER A 230 34.39 8.08 23.59
CA SER A 230 33.81 6.90 24.21
C SER A 230 34.85 5.80 24.36
N SER A 231 35.06 5.35 25.60
CA SER A 231 36.08 4.35 25.91
C SER A 231 35.76 2.98 25.31
N VAL A 232 36.75 2.09 25.24
CA VAL A 232 36.55 0.72 24.72
C VAL A 232 35.50 -0.03 25.54
N LEU A 233 35.50 0.12 26.87
CA LEU A 233 34.50 -0.55 27.72
C LEU A 233 33.10 0.06 27.56
N GLU A 234 32.99 1.39 27.40
CA GLU A 234 31.69 2.04 27.15
C GLU A 234 31.11 1.58 25.80
N ARG A 235 31.94 1.52 24.75
CA ARG A 235 31.53 0.99 23.43
C ARG A 235 31.16 -0.49 23.49
N HIS A 236 31.82 -1.27 24.33
CA HIS A 236 31.51 -2.68 24.53
C HIS A 236 30.16 -2.86 25.26
N ALA A 237 29.90 -2.05 26.29
CA ALA A 237 28.61 -2.04 26.98
C ALA A 237 27.47 -1.63 26.02
N ASP A 238 27.70 -0.60 25.20
CA ASP A 238 26.77 -0.14 24.17
C ASP A 238 26.50 -1.23 23.11
N PHE A 239 27.52 -2.01 22.74
CA PHE A 239 27.41 -3.14 21.81
C PHE A 239 26.57 -4.27 22.41
N GLU A 240 26.84 -4.66 23.66
CA GLU A 240 26.06 -5.71 24.35
C GLU A 240 24.60 -5.30 24.51
N HIS A 241 24.34 -4.05 24.91
CA HIS A 241 22.98 -3.51 24.97
C HIS A 241 22.30 -3.50 23.59
N ALA A 242 22.99 -3.08 22.54
CA ALA A 242 22.46 -3.13 21.18
C ALA A 242 22.18 -4.57 20.71
N ARG A 243 23.01 -5.54 21.10
CA ARG A 243 22.82 -6.97 20.81
C ARG A 243 21.57 -7.51 21.50
N GLU A 244 21.40 -7.25 22.79
CA GLU A 244 20.23 -7.67 23.56
C GLU A 244 18.94 -7.09 22.98
N ARG A 245 18.93 -5.77 22.70
CA ARG A 245 17.78 -5.10 22.08
C ARG A 245 17.47 -5.64 20.68
N ALA A 246 18.48 -6.00 19.89
CA ALA A 246 18.28 -6.64 18.59
C ALA A 246 17.66 -8.05 18.73
N GLU A 247 18.07 -8.84 19.71
CA GLU A 247 17.48 -10.14 20.01
C GLU A 247 16.04 -10.04 20.52
N GLU A 248 15.75 -9.08 21.40
CA GLU A 248 14.39 -8.80 21.87
C GLU A 248 13.47 -8.39 20.72
N ALA A 249 13.91 -7.46 19.87
CA ALA A 249 13.16 -7.04 18.70
C ALA A 249 12.95 -8.19 17.70
N ALA A 250 13.93 -9.08 17.55
CA ALA A 250 13.78 -10.29 16.73
C ALA A 250 12.72 -11.26 17.29
N LYS A 251 12.70 -11.49 18.61
CA LYS A 251 11.67 -12.31 19.27
C LYS A 251 10.28 -11.69 19.13
N GLN A 252 10.15 -10.37 19.27
CA GLN A 252 8.89 -9.66 19.06
C GLN A 252 8.39 -9.78 17.62
N LEU A 253 9.28 -9.62 16.63
CA LEU A 253 8.95 -9.81 15.22
C LEU A 253 8.45 -11.24 14.95
N GLU A 254 9.10 -12.26 15.52
CA GLU A 254 8.67 -13.66 15.38
C GLU A 254 7.27 -13.86 15.99
N GLN A 255 6.99 -13.30 17.17
CA GLN A 255 5.68 -13.38 17.80
C GLN A 255 4.58 -12.69 16.99
N VAL A 256 4.82 -11.46 16.54
CA VAL A 256 3.83 -10.69 15.76
C VAL A 256 3.59 -11.33 14.39
N SER A 257 4.63 -11.83 13.72
CA SER A 257 4.47 -12.54 12.44
C SER A 257 3.65 -13.83 12.58
N ALA A 258 3.82 -14.58 13.68
CA ALA A 258 3.01 -15.74 14.00
C ALA A 258 1.54 -15.37 14.28
N GLN A 259 1.29 -14.29 15.03
CA GLN A 259 -0.06 -13.76 15.26
C GLN A 259 -0.72 -13.28 13.97
N LEU A 260 0.01 -12.56 13.12
CA LEU A 260 -0.46 -12.07 11.83
C LEU A 260 -0.86 -13.22 10.90
N LYS A 261 -0.09 -14.32 10.89
CA LYS A 261 -0.45 -15.52 10.15
C LYS A 261 -1.79 -16.09 10.62
N GLN A 262 -2.00 -16.22 11.93
CA GLN A 262 -3.27 -16.70 12.49
C GLN A 262 -4.44 -15.74 12.20
N ALA A 263 -4.20 -14.43 12.27
CA ALA A 263 -5.22 -13.43 11.97
C ALA A 263 -5.63 -13.47 10.49
N ARG A 264 -4.69 -13.66 9.57
CA ARG A 264 -4.98 -13.84 8.14
C ARG A 264 -5.83 -15.09 7.88
N GLU A 265 -5.50 -16.21 8.52
CA GLU A 265 -6.30 -17.44 8.42
C GLU A 265 -7.73 -17.23 8.93
N LYS A 266 -7.92 -16.50 10.04
CA LYS A 266 -9.25 -16.12 10.56
C LYS A 266 -10.00 -15.19 9.60
N TYR A 267 -9.32 -14.20 9.03
CA TYR A 267 -9.91 -13.29 8.06
C TYR A 267 -10.38 -14.03 6.80
N ASP A 268 -9.58 -14.97 6.28
CA ASP A 268 -9.95 -15.78 5.11
C ASP A 268 -11.19 -16.65 5.39
N LEU A 269 -11.30 -17.21 6.60
CA LEU A 269 -12.48 -17.96 7.03
C LEU A 269 -13.72 -17.05 7.14
N ALA A 270 -13.60 -15.91 7.81
CA ALA A 270 -14.70 -14.95 7.95
C ALA A 270 -15.14 -14.37 6.60
N LEU A 271 -14.22 -14.14 5.67
CA LEU A 271 -14.51 -13.69 4.32
C LEU A 271 -15.29 -14.76 3.52
N LYS A 272 -14.91 -16.04 3.65
CA LYS A 272 -15.65 -17.14 3.02
C LYS A 272 -17.07 -17.23 3.58
N GLU A 273 -17.23 -17.14 4.90
CA GLU A 273 -18.54 -17.19 5.56
C GLU A 273 -19.42 -16.00 5.17
N ALA A 274 -18.91 -14.77 5.20
CA ALA A 274 -19.64 -13.58 4.77
C ALA A 274 -20.13 -13.68 3.32
N ASN A 275 -19.29 -14.21 2.42
CA ASN A 275 -19.68 -14.45 1.03
C ASN A 275 -20.77 -15.53 0.90
N GLN A 276 -20.71 -16.60 1.68
CA GLN A 276 -21.76 -17.63 1.71
C GLN A 276 -23.09 -17.06 2.20
N GLN A 277 -23.08 -16.27 3.28
CA GLN A 277 -24.30 -15.63 3.80
C GLN A 277 -24.86 -14.59 2.82
N LEU A 278 -24.01 -13.87 2.09
CA LEU A 278 -24.46 -12.94 1.05
C LEU A 278 -25.17 -13.66 -0.10
N VAL A 279 -24.67 -14.84 -0.51
CA VAL A 279 -25.33 -15.67 -1.53
C VAL A 279 -26.68 -16.17 -1.00
N ALA A 280 -26.74 -16.65 0.24
CA ALA A 280 -27.99 -17.10 0.87
C ALA A 280 -29.03 -15.97 0.97
N LEU A 281 -28.60 -14.75 1.34
CA LEU A 281 -29.45 -13.56 1.39
C LEU A 281 -30.02 -13.23 0.01
N ARG A 282 -29.19 -13.21 -1.04
CA ARG A 282 -29.65 -12.96 -2.42
C ARG A 282 -30.63 -14.01 -2.93
N GLN A 283 -30.45 -15.27 -2.54
CA GLN A 283 -31.40 -16.34 -2.86
C GLN A 283 -32.74 -16.12 -2.17
N ALA A 284 -32.72 -15.79 -0.87
CA ALA A 284 -33.94 -15.46 -0.11
C ALA A 284 -34.67 -14.25 -0.70
N ASP A 285 -33.96 -13.18 -1.06
CA ASP A 285 -34.53 -12.00 -1.70
C ASP A 285 -35.15 -12.29 -3.08
N SER A 286 -34.49 -13.14 -3.88
CA SER A 286 -35.00 -13.58 -5.18
C SER A 286 -36.28 -14.40 -5.04
N GLU A 287 -36.32 -15.34 -4.09
CA GLU A 287 -37.52 -16.11 -3.79
C GLU A 287 -38.66 -15.24 -3.27
N ARG A 288 -38.35 -14.23 -2.46
CA ARG A 288 -39.32 -13.24 -2.00
C ARG A 288 -39.88 -12.42 -3.15
N ALA A 289 -39.03 -11.94 -4.06
CA ALA A 289 -39.46 -11.20 -5.25
C ALA A 289 -40.38 -12.05 -6.14
N LYS A 290 -40.06 -13.33 -6.37
CA LYS A 290 -40.90 -14.27 -7.12
C LYS A 290 -42.25 -14.49 -6.45
N ARG A 291 -42.26 -14.70 -5.12
CA ARG A 291 -43.51 -14.85 -4.33
C ARG A 291 -44.38 -13.59 -4.41
N MET A 292 -43.77 -12.42 -4.29
CA MET A 292 -44.44 -11.13 -4.43
C MET A 292 -45.05 -10.92 -5.82
N GLU A 293 -44.34 -11.29 -6.88
CA GLU A 293 -44.87 -11.19 -8.25
C GLU A 293 -46.09 -12.10 -8.46
N VAL A 294 -46.02 -13.36 -8.01
CA VAL A 294 -47.14 -14.31 -8.10
C VAL A 294 -48.35 -13.79 -7.33
N ARG A 295 -48.14 -13.29 -6.12
CA ARG A 295 -49.20 -12.72 -5.28
C ARG A 295 -49.81 -11.45 -5.89
N ALA A 296 -48.99 -10.58 -6.47
CA ALA A 296 -49.46 -9.37 -7.16
C ALA A 296 -50.32 -9.72 -8.38
N ARG A 297 -49.92 -10.72 -9.17
CA ARG A 297 -50.72 -11.23 -10.30
C ARG A 297 -52.06 -11.80 -9.83
N ALA A 298 -52.08 -12.63 -8.78
CA ALA A 298 -53.30 -13.20 -8.21
C ALA A 298 -54.24 -12.09 -7.67
N THR A 299 -53.69 -11.10 -6.96
CA THR A 299 -54.45 -9.94 -6.44
C THR A 299 -55.08 -9.12 -7.57
N SER A 300 -54.34 -8.91 -8.68
CA SER A 300 -54.85 -8.20 -9.85
C SER A 300 -56.00 -8.96 -10.53
N LYS A 301 -55.88 -10.29 -10.68
CA LYS A 301 -56.95 -11.15 -11.19
C LYS A 301 -58.21 -11.06 -10.33
N LEU A 302 -58.08 -11.14 -9.01
CA LEU A 302 -59.21 -11.03 -8.08
C LEU A 302 -59.93 -9.68 -8.24
N ARG A 303 -59.19 -8.56 -8.25
CA ARG A 303 -59.78 -7.21 -8.45
C ARG A 303 -60.52 -7.08 -9.77
N SER A 304 -60.01 -7.68 -10.84
CA SER A 304 -60.67 -7.68 -12.16
C SER A 304 -61.98 -8.47 -12.14
N ALA A 305 -61.98 -9.65 -11.53
CA ALA A 305 -63.15 -10.52 -11.38
C ALA A 305 -64.24 -9.87 -10.51
N GLU A 306 -63.88 -9.31 -9.35
CA GLU A 306 -64.81 -8.55 -8.48
C GLU A 306 -65.44 -7.37 -9.24
N GLY A 307 -64.65 -6.66 -10.03
CA GLY A 307 -65.13 -5.57 -10.88
C GLY A 307 -66.09 -6.02 -11.98
N GLU A 308 -65.91 -7.20 -12.57
CA GLU A 308 -66.80 -7.79 -13.57
C GLU A 308 -68.13 -8.24 -12.95
N GLU A 309 -68.07 -8.95 -11.82
CA GLU A 309 -69.24 -9.40 -11.06
C GLU A 309 -70.13 -8.22 -10.63
N GLN A 310 -69.52 -7.14 -10.12
CA GLN A 310 -70.25 -5.96 -9.71
C GLN A 310 -70.95 -5.25 -10.89
N ARG A 311 -70.32 -5.23 -12.08
CA ARG A 311 -70.94 -4.66 -13.29
C ARG A 311 -72.14 -5.50 -13.75
N LEU A 312 -71.98 -6.83 -13.85
CA LEU A 312 -73.02 -7.73 -14.32
C LEU A 312 -74.22 -7.80 -13.37
N SER A 313 -73.98 -7.85 -12.06
CA SER A 313 -75.05 -7.84 -11.04
C SER A 313 -75.86 -6.54 -11.09
N SER A 314 -75.21 -5.39 -11.26
CA SER A 314 -75.89 -4.10 -11.41
C SER A 314 -76.75 -4.02 -12.68
N ALA A 315 -76.33 -4.69 -13.77
CA ALA A 315 -77.05 -4.72 -15.03
C ALA A 315 -78.26 -5.67 -14.97
N LEU A 316 -78.13 -6.83 -14.31
CA LEU A 316 -79.22 -7.77 -14.07
C LEU A 316 -80.37 -7.10 -13.30
N LYS A 317 -80.04 -6.37 -12.21
CA LYS A 317 -81.03 -5.66 -11.40
C LYS A 317 -81.88 -4.67 -12.21
N LYS A 318 -81.26 -3.93 -13.14
CA LYS A 318 -81.98 -3.00 -14.03
C LYS A 318 -82.96 -3.69 -14.97
N VAL A 319 -82.63 -4.90 -15.43
CA VAL A 319 -83.49 -5.67 -16.34
C VAL A 319 -84.68 -6.27 -15.59
N GLU A 320 -84.46 -6.76 -14.37
CA GLU A 320 -85.52 -7.28 -13.50
C GLU A 320 -86.56 -6.20 -13.17
N ASP A 321 -86.11 -5.01 -12.77
CA ASP A 321 -86.98 -3.84 -12.56
C ASP A 321 -87.76 -3.45 -13.83
N GLY A 322 -87.21 -3.71 -15.01
CA GLY A 322 -87.85 -3.44 -16.30
C GLY A 322 -89.00 -4.40 -16.62
N ILE A 323 -88.81 -5.69 -16.31
CA ILE A 323 -89.81 -6.74 -16.51
C ILE A 323 -91.03 -6.51 -15.61
N GLU A 324 -90.80 -6.13 -14.36
CA GLU A 324 -91.87 -5.88 -13.39
C GLU A 324 -92.79 -4.73 -13.84
N ARG A 325 -92.19 -3.61 -14.29
CA ARG A 325 -92.93 -2.47 -14.86
C ARG A 325 -93.75 -2.84 -16.10
N ALA A 326 -93.28 -3.76 -16.93
CA ALA A 326 -94.00 -4.19 -18.13
C ALA A 326 -95.23 -5.05 -17.79
N ARG A 327 -95.16 -5.87 -16.73
CA ARG A 327 -96.29 -6.69 -16.26
C ARG A 327 -97.44 -5.84 -15.73
N THR A 328 -97.13 -4.81 -14.93
CA THR A 328 -98.17 -3.91 -14.39
C THR A 328 -98.99 -3.24 -15.49
N ARG A 329 -98.34 -2.81 -16.57
CA ARG A 329 -99.01 -2.18 -17.73
C ARG A 329 -99.93 -3.13 -18.49
N LEU A 330 -99.64 -4.43 -18.51
CA LEU A 330 -100.46 -5.43 -19.20
C LEU A 330 -101.81 -5.64 -18.49
N GLU A 331 -101.81 -5.65 -17.16
CA GLU A 331 -103.03 -5.82 -16.36
C GLU A 331 -103.97 -4.62 -16.47
N GLU A 332 -103.42 -3.40 -16.46
CA GLU A 332 -104.19 -2.16 -16.67
C GLU A 332 -104.89 -2.11 -18.05
N ALA A 333 -104.26 -2.69 -19.08
CA ALA A 333 -104.83 -2.74 -20.42
C ALA A 333 -106.00 -3.73 -20.52
N ARG A 334 -105.93 -4.86 -19.82
CA ARG A 334 -107.01 -5.88 -19.80
C ARG A 334 -108.27 -5.39 -19.11
N ALA A 335 -108.14 -4.63 -18.02
CA ALA A 335 -109.27 -4.07 -17.29
C ALA A 335 -110.11 -3.08 -18.14
N LYS A 336 -109.46 -2.34 -19.04
CA LYS A 336 -110.12 -1.35 -19.92
C LYS A 336 -110.90 -1.97 -21.08
N GLN A 337 -110.57 -3.20 -21.47
CA GLN A 337 -111.25 -3.91 -22.56
C GLN A 337 -112.62 -4.46 -22.10
N ALA A 338 -112.74 -4.89 -20.84
CA ALA A 338 -113.96 -5.47 -20.29
C ALA A 338 -115.12 -4.46 -20.10
N SER A 339 -114.82 -3.16 -19.99
CA SER A 339 -115.83 -2.12 -19.75
C SER A 339 -116.52 -1.60 -21.02
N ALA A 340 -116.09 -2.02 -22.22
CA ALA A 340 -116.56 -1.47 -23.49
C ALA A 340 -117.70 -2.28 -24.17
N GLU A 341 -118.08 -3.45 -23.64
CA GLU A 341 -119.01 -4.39 -24.30
C GLU A 341 -120.48 -4.31 -23.84
N ALA A 342 -120.87 -3.35 -22.98
CA ALA A 342 -122.23 -3.28 -22.42
C ALA A 342 -122.96 -1.95 -22.70
N LEU A 343 -123.73 -1.87 -23.80
CA LEU A 343 -124.82 -0.88 -23.97
C LEU A 343 -125.87 -1.37 -25.01
N PRO A 344 -127.16 -1.46 -24.66
CA PRO A 344 -128.25 -1.82 -25.59
C PRO A 344 -129.01 -0.58 -26.16
N ALA A 345 -129.67 -0.78 -27.30
CA ALA A 345 -130.37 0.21 -28.12
C ALA A 345 -131.89 -0.03 -28.19
N VAL A 346 -132.71 1.04 -28.22
CA VAL A 346 -134.16 1.10 -28.59
C VAL A 346 -134.53 2.59 -28.87
N ALA A 347 -135.55 3.04 -29.63
CA ALA A 347 -136.20 2.74 -30.93
C ALA A 347 -137.28 3.83 -31.18
N ASP A 348 -137.70 4.01 -32.45
CA ASP A 348 -138.93 4.68 -33.01
C ASP A 348 -138.86 6.17 -33.49
N PRO A 349 -139.39 6.55 -34.70
CA PRO A 349 -138.61 7.28 -35.71
C PRO A 349 -139.30 8.52 -36.37
N SER A 350 -140.36 9.13 -35.82
CA SER A 350 -141.05 10.26 -36.50
C SER A 350 -141.15 11.57 -35.72
N GLU A 351 -141.16 11.54 -34.39
CA GLU A 351 -140.82 12.72 -33.55
C GLU A 351 -139.32 12.75 -33.22
N ALA A 352 -138.68 11.59 -33.34
CA ALA A 352 -137.24 11.41 -33.26
C ALA A 352 -136.48 11.98 -34.44
N ARG A 353 -137.07 12.59 -35.48
CA ARG A 353 -136.28 13.20 -36.57
C ARG A 353 -135.95 14.66 -36.30
N ASP A 354 -136.91 15.44 -35.82
CA ASP A 354 -136.69 16.84 -35.42
C ASP A 354 -136.11 16.90 -33.99
N LEU A 355 -136.56 15.99 -33.11
CA LEU A 355 -135.93 15.80 -31.81
C LEU A 355 -134.56 15.12 -31.96
N ALA A 356 -134.31 14.21 -32.93
CA ALA A 356 -132.94 13.79 -33.19
C ALA A 356 -132.13 14.84 -33.92
N GLU A 357 -132.64 15.69 -34.82
CA GLU A 357 -131.77 16.74 -35.38
C GLU A 357 -131.32 17.73 -34.30
N LYS A 358 -132.21 18.07 -33.34
CA LYS A 358 -131.84 18.85 -32.15
C LYS A 358 -130.95 18.08 -31.18
N LEU A 359 -131.32 16.86 -30.79
CA LEU A 359 -130.52 16.02 -29.90
C LEU A 359 -129.22 15.55 -30.56
N GLU A 360 -129.12 15.51 -31.88
CA GLU A 360 -127.92 15.17 -32.67
C GLU A 360 -127.05 16.40 -32.86
N ALA A 361 -127.62 17.60 -32.98
CA ALA A 361 -126.88 18.85 -32.87
C ALA A 361 -126.33 19.04 -31.43
N GLU A 362 -127.16 18.85 -30.41
CA GLU A 362 -126.77 18.86 -28.99
C GLU A 362 -125.80 17.71 -28.68
N ALA A 363 -125.97 16.52 -29.26
CA ALA A 363 -125.02 15.42 -29.11
C ALA A 363 -123.73 15.65 -29.90
N ARG A 364 -123.76 16.34 -31.05
CA ARG A 364 -122.54 16.74 -31.76
C ARG A 364 -121.78 17.80 -30.98
N GLU A 365 -122.47 18.76 -30.37
CA GLU A 365 -121.87 19.77 -29.49
C GLU A 365 -121.35 19.16 -28.18
N ALA A 366 -122.11 18.25 -27.56
CA ALA A 366 -121.69 17.47 -26.39
C ALA A 366 -120.51 16.54 -26.71
N ARG A 367 -120.50 15.89 -27.89
CA ARG A 367 -119.36 15.07 -28.34
C ARG A 367 -118.15 15.92 -28.70
N ALA A 368 -118.35 17.10 -29.28
CA ALA A 368 -117.27 18.04 -29.58
C ALA A 368 -116.63 18.56 -28.29
N THR A 369 -117.44 18.93 -27.29
CA THR A 369 -116.97 19.34 -25.96
C THR A 369 -116.34 18.18 -25.19
N GLU A 370 -116.89 16.97 -25.23
CA GLU A 370 -116.27 15.77 -24.65
C GLU A 370 -114.91 15.48 -25.31
N THR A 371 -114.84 15.54 -26.64
CA THR A 371 -113.62 15.29 -27.40
C THR A 371 -112.57 16.35 -27.08
N GLN A 372 -112.97 17.62 -27.01
CA GLN A 372 -112.10 18.73 -26.61
C GLN A 372 -111.59 18.53 -25.17
N THR A 373 -112.47 18.18 -24.23
CA THR A 373 -112.11 17.92 -22.83
C THR A 373 -111.17 16.72 -22.70
N ARG A 374 -111.37 15.67 -23.51
CA ARG A 374 -110.45 14.52 -23.58
C ARG A 374 -109.07 14.91 -24.12
N LEU A 375 -109.01 15.76 -25.15
CA LEU A 375 -107.76 16.29 -25.67
C LEU A 375 -107.06 17.17 -24.62
N ASP A 376 -107.82 18.00 -23.89
CA ASP A 376 -107.30 18.84 -22.81
C ASP A 376 -106.76 18.01 -21.64
N ILE A 377 -107.48 16.96 -21.22
CA ILE A 377 -106.98 16.01 -20.20
C ILE A 377 -105.69 15.34 -20.68
N ARG A 378 -105.65 14.85 -21.93
CA ARG A 378 -104.48 14.15 -22.45
C ARG A 378 -103.27 15.07 -22.59
N THR A 379 -103.48 16.32 -22.99
CA THR A 379 -102.41 17.32 -23.04
C THR A 379 -101.92 17.69 -21.64
N LEU A 380 -102.81 17.82 -20.64
CA LEU A 380 -102.43 18.04 -19.24
C LEU A 380 -101.69 16.84 -18.63
N GLU A 381 -102.10 15.62 -18.93
CA GLU A 381 -101.41 14.39 -18.52
C GLU A 381 -100.00 14.32 -19.11
N GLU A 382 -99.84 14.60 -20.39
CA GLU A 382 -98.55 14.59 -21.05
C GLU A 382 -97.64 15.72 -20.53
N GLN A 383 -98.19 16.91 -20.27
CA GLN A 383 -97.48 18.00 -19.60
C GLN A 383 -97.06 17.62 -18.18
N SER A 384 -97.92 16.97 -17.41
CA SER A 384 -97.63 16.47 -16.07
C SER A 384 -96.53 15.41 -16.09
N HIS A 385 -96.56 14.51 -17.07
CA HIS A 385 -95.54 13.47 -17.22
C HIS A 385 -94.17 14.08 -17.57
N ARG A 386 -94.13 15.02 -18.53
CA ARG A 386 -92.92 15.77 -18.88
C ARG A 386 -92.38 16.57 -17.68
N ALA A 387 -93.24 17.18 -16.88
CA ALA A 387 -92.85 17.90 -15.67
C ALA A 387 -92.25 16.96 -14.59
N ARG A 388 -92.84 15.77 -14.40
CA ARG A 388 -92.32 14.75 -13.47
C ARG A 388 -90.98 14.20 -13.91
N ASP A 389 -90.81 13.88 -15.18
CA ASP A 389 -89.54 13.38 -15.73
C ASP A 389 -88.45 14.44 -15.64
N ARG A 390 -88.78 15.71 -15.93
CA ARG A 390 -87.87 16.84 -15.73
C ARG A 390 -87.48 17.01 -14.26
N ALA A 391 -88.44 16.92 -13.33
CA ALA A 391 -88.17 16.99 -11.89
C ALA A 391 -87.29 15.82 -11.42
N ARG A 392 -87.49 14.60 -11.95
CA ARG A 392 -86.65 13.44 -11.65
C ARG A 392 -85.23 13.61 -12.18
N GLY A 393 -85.09 14.10 -13.41
CA GLY A 393 -83.80 14.44 -14.01
C GLY A 393 -83.03 15.49 -13.19
N LEU A 394 -83.71 16.58 -12.80
CA LEU A 394 -83.12 17.62 -11.95
C LEU A 394 -82.70 17.08 -10.56
N ARG A 395 -83.48 16.19 -9.94
CA ARG A 395 -83.11 15.56 -8.67
C ARG A 395 -81.88 14.66 -8.79
N GLN A 396 -81.77 13.89 -9.88
CA GLN A 396 -80.58 13.08 -10.13
C GLN A 396 -79.34 13.94 -10.41
N GLN A 397 -79.49 15.04 -11.15
CA GLN A 397 -78.42 16.01 -11.37
C GLN A 397 -77.96 16.65 -10.05
N LEU A 398 -78.89 17.06 -9.20
CA LEU A 398 -78.57 17.61 -7.88
C LEU A 398 -77.85 16.59 -6.97
N ALA A 399 -78.29 15.33 -6.98
CA ALA A 399 -77.64 14.27 -6.21
C ALA A 399 -76.20 14.00 -6.68
N ARG A 400 -75.96 13.98 -7.99
CA ARG A 400 -74.61 13.88 -8.57
C ARG A 400 -73.74 15.07 -8.19
N ALA A 401 -74.24 16.29 -8.40
CA ALA A 401 -73.52 17.51 -8.05
C ALA A 401 -73.14 17.58 -6.56
N ARG A 402 -74.00 17.09 -5.66
CA ARG A 402 -73.69 16.98 -4.22
C ARG A 402 -72.61 15.95 -3.92
N SER A 403 -72.64 14.80 -4.59
CA SER A 403 -71.60 13.77 -4.44
C SER A 403 -70.25 14.28 -4.93
N ASP A 404 -70.23 14.93 -6.10
CA ASP A 404 -69.02 15.49 -6.70
C ASP A 404 -68.41 16.59 -5.82
N LEU A 405 -69.26 17.46 -5.24
CA LEU A 405 -68.83 18.48 -4.27
C LEU A 405 -68.22 17.85 -3.01
N ALA A 406 -68.85 16.81 -2.45
CA ALA A 406 -68.35 16.13 -1.26
C ALA A 406 -67.04 15.36 -1.51
N GLU A 407 -66.81 14.87 -2.72
CA GLU A 407 -65.49 14.33 -3.12
C GLU A 407 -64.45 15.44 -3.28
N TYR A 408 -64.83 16.55 -3.91
CA TYR A 408 -63.94 17.70 -4.09
C TYR A 408 -63.47 18.26 -2.74
N GLU A 409 -64.39 18.50 -1.81
CA GLU A 409 -64.09 18.98 -0.45
C GLU A 409 -63.17 18.00 0.31
N ARG A 410 -63.39 16.68 0.17
CA ARG A 410 -62.51 15.67 0.76
C ARG A 410 -61.10 15.75 0.18
N ARG A 411 -60.96 15.85 -1.14
CA ARG A 411 -59.66 15.98 -1.82
C ARG A 411 -58.95 17.29 -1.44
N GLU A 412 -59.68 18.39 -1.33
CA GLU A 412 -59.14 19.68 -0.90
C GLU A 412 -58.63 19.61 0.55
N SER A 413 -59.40 18.98 1.46
CA SER A 413 -58.99 18.80 2.86
C SER A 413 -57.74 17.93 3.01
N ALA A 414 -57.58 16.92 2.14
CA ALA A 414 -56.40 16.06 2.11
C ALA A 414 -55.18 16.85 1.62
N ARG A 415 -55.33 17.63 0.54
CA ARG A 415 -54.27 18.50 0.01
C ARG A 415 -53.82 19.55 1.02
N LYS A 416 -54.75 20.18 1.74
CA LYS A 416 -54.43 21.16 2.80
C LYS A 416 -53.62 20.53 3.93
N ARG A 417 -53.98 19.31 4.35
CA ARG A 417 -53.23 18.56 5.37
C ARG A 417 -51.84 18.19 4.89
N GLU A 418 -51.71 17.76 3.64
CA GLU A 418 -50.42 17.43 3.06
C GLU A 418 -49.51 18.65 2.92
N LEU A 419 -50.05 19.78 2.44
CA LEU A 419 -49.32 21.04 2.37
C LEU A 419 -48.82 21.49 3.75
N ALA A 420 -49.64 21.37 4.78
CA ALA A 420 -49.24 21.70 6.15
C ALA A 420 -48.09 20.80 6.65
N ARG A 421 -48.15 19.48 6.37
CA ARG A 421 -47.06 18.55 6.70
C ARG A 421 -45.76 18.88 5.97
N LEU A 422 -45.83 19.16 4.67
CA LEU A 422 -44.66 19.52 3.87
C LEU A 422 -44.05 20.85 4.33
N THR A 423 -44.88 21.81 4.75
CA THR A 423 -44.41 23.10 5.25
C THR A 423 -43.73 22.95 6.62
N ASP A 424 -44.28 22.11 7.52
CA ASP A 424 -43.64 21.77 8.80
C ASP A 424 -42.32 21.02 8.58
N ALA A 425 -42.30 20.04 7.67
CA ALA A 425 -41.08 19.32 7.31
C ALA A 425 -40.01 20.26 6.73
N HIS A 426 -40.39 21.17 5.83
CA HIS A 426 -39.49 22.17 5.27
C HIS A 426 -38.90 23.09 6.36
N ALA A 427 -39.74 23.56 7.29
CA ALA A 427 -39.31 24.39 8.41
C ALA A 427 -38.33 23.64 9.34
N ARG A 428 -38.58 22.36 9.62
CA ARG A 428 -37.68 21.52 10.44
C ARG A 428 -36.32 21.27 9.80
N VAL A 429 -36.24 21.25 8.47
CA VAL A 429 -34.98 21.00 7.73
C VAL A 429 -34.17 22.29 7.52
N GLN A 430 -34.83 23.45 7.43
CA GLN A 430 -34.16 24.74 7.27
C GLN A 430 -33.19 25.07 8.42
N GLN A 431 -33.57 24.80 9.67
CA GLN A 431 -32.75 25.16 10.83
C GLN A 431 -31.44 24.36 10.90
N PRO A 432 -31.43 23.01 10.74
CA PRO A 432 -30.19 22.25 10.62
C PRO A 432 -29.28 22.68 9.47
N ILE A 433 -29.85 23.06 8.31
CA ILE A 433 -29.06 23.55 7.17
C ILE A 433 -28.31 24.83 7.53
N GLN A 434 -28.99 25.80 8.17
CA GLN A 434 -28.32 27.04 8.60
C GLN A 434 -27.20 26.79 9.61
N VAL A 435 -27.39 25.85 10.54
CA VAL A 435 -26.34 25.46 11.50
C VAL A 435 -25.17 24.80 10.77
N ALA A 436 -25.44 23.94 9.79
CA ALA A 436 -24.41 23.30 9.00
C ALA A 436 -23.64 24.30 8.12
N GLU A 437 -24.32 25.30 7.54
CA GLU A 437 -23.69 26.38 6.76
C GLU A 437 -22.76 27.23 7.65
N GLN A 438 -23.19 27.57 8.87
CA GLN A 438 -22.35 28.31 9.82
C GLN A 438 -21.13 27.50 10.28
N ALA A 439 -21.31 26.21 10.57
CA ALA A 439 -20.21 25.33 10.94
C ALA A 439 -19.21 25.15 9.79
N LEU A 440 -19.69 25.10 8.55
CA LEU A 440 -18.84 25.03 7.35
C LEU A 440 -18.03 26.31 7.17
N GLU A 441 -18.64 27.48 7.39
CA GLU A 441 -17.95 28.77 7.29
C GLU A 441 -16.86 28.90 8.36
N GLN A 442 -17.16 28.51 9.61
CA GLN A 442 -16.17 28.46 10.69
C GLN A 442 -15.01 27.52 10.38
N ALA A 443 -15.29 26.29 9.93
CA ALA A 443 -14.24 25.33 9.56
C ALA A 443 -13.40 25.83 8.37
N ALA A 444 -14.00 26.57 7.43
CA ALA A 444 -13.28 27.16 6.30
C ALA A 444 -12.37 28.33 6.72
N ASP A 445 -12.76 29.09 7.74
CA ASP A 445 -11.92 30.15 8.33
C ASP A 445 -10.75 29.55 9.12
N GLU A 446 -11.00 28.54 9.97
CA GLU A 446 -9.97 27.81 10.72
C GLU A 446 -8.93 27.16 9.78
N LEU A 447 -9.40 26.57 8.67
CA LEU A 447 -8.50 26.00 7.66
C LEU A 447 -7.61 27.07 7.01
N ARG A 448 -8.18 28.24 6.68
CA ARG A 448 -7.41 29.34 6.08
C ARG A 448 -6.34 29.89 7.03
N GLU A 449 -6.64 29.98 8.32
CA GLU A 449 -5.68 30.39 9.34
C GLU A 449 -4.54 29.36 9.48
N ALA A 450 -4.88 28.08 9.61
CA ALA A 450 -3.89 27.00 9.70
C ALA A 450 -3.02 26.87 8.44
N GLU A 451 -3.57 27.11 7.25
CA GLU A 451 -2.81 27.14 6.00
C GLU A 451 -1.81 28.30 5.96
N SER A 452 -2.20 29.48 6.46
CA SER A 452 -1.32 30.65 6.58
C SER A 452 -0.16 30.37 7.53
N GLU A 453 -0.45 29.84 8.73
CA GLU A 453 0.58 29.47 9.72
C GLU A 453 1.54 28.43 9.16
N ARG A 454 1.02 27.43 8.43
CA ARG A 454 1.85 26.41 7.77
C ARG A 454 2.78 27.02 6.73
N THR A 455 2.29 27.96 5.91
CA THR A 455 3.12 28.63 4.91
C THR A 455 4.23 29.46 5.56
N GLU A 456 3.92 30.24 6.60
CA GLU A 456 4.91 31.03 7.33
C GLU A 456 5.97 30.14 7.99
N ALA A 457 5.57 29.05 8.64
CA ALA A 457 6.49 28.10 9.25
C ALA A 457 7.38 27.41 8.20
N SER A 458 6.84 27.09 7.02
CA SER A 458 7.59 26.50 5.93
C SER A 458 8.63 27.47 5.34
N GLU A 459 8.28 28.74 5.19
CA GLU A 459 9.22 29.78 4.72
C GLU A 459 10.33 30.02 5.75
N ALA A 460 9.99 30.10 7.04
CA ALA A 460 10.98 30.22 8.11
C ALA A 460 11.93 29.02 8.16
N ALA A 461 11.42 27.80 8.00
CA ALA A 461 12.23 26.59 7.94
C ALA A 461 13.16 26.55 6.71
N ALA A 462 12.69 27.02 5.55
CA ALA A 462 13.50 27.12 4.35
C ALA A 462 14.64 28.14 4.52
N SER A 463 14.35 29.31 5.11
CA SER A 463 15.36 30.33 5.42
C SER A 463 16.42 29.81 6.39
N ALA A 464 16.00 29.13 7.48
CA ALA A 464 16.92 28.57 8.45
C ALA A 464 17.83 27.48 7.84
N ARG A 465 17.30 26.66 6.93
CA ARG A 465 18.12 25.66 6.20
C ARG A 465 19.18 26.33 5.32
N HIS A 466 18.80 27.40 4.62
CA HIS A 466 19.74 28.13 3.77
C HIS A 466 20.88 28.73 4.59
N GLU A 467 20.58 29.32 5.75
CA GLU A 467 21.57 29.88 6.67
C GLU A 467 22.51 28.81 7.23
N VAL A 468 21.99 27.62 7.57
CA VAL A 468 22.81 26.47 8.00
C VAL A 468 23.76 26.01 6.89
N ASP A 469 23.30 25.94 5.65
CA ASP A 469 24.12 25.53 4.51
C ASP A 469 25.22 26.56 4.20
N GLU A 470 24.93 27.86 4.31
CA GLU A 470 25.94 28.92 4.19
C GLU A 470 26.99 28.82 5.32
N LEU A 471 26.57 28.63 6.57
CA LEU A 471 27.49 28.48 7.71
C LEU A 471 28.35 27.23 7.58
N ARG A 472 27.81 26.12 7.07
CA ARG A 472 28.58 24.90 6.79
C ARG A 472 29.62 25.11 5.71
N ALA A 473 29.28 25.84 4.65
CA ALA A 473 30.25 26.17 3.60
C ALA A 473 31.39 27.04 4.14
N GLN A 474 31.08 28.04 4.96
CA GLN A 474 32.09 28.87 5.62
C GLN A 474 32.97 28.06 6.59
N LEU A 475 32.38 27.15 7.37
CA LEU A 475 33.12 26.28 8.27
C LEU A 475 34.09 25.37 7.49
N LEU A 476 33.65 24.80 6.38
CA LEU A 476 34.50 23.97 5.52
C LEU A 476 35.68 24.76 4.96
N GLU A 477 35.44 25.98 4.47
CA GLU A 477 36.50 26.86 3.94
C GLU A 477 37.55 27.20 5.02
N ILE A 478 37.11 27.51 6.24
CA ILE A 478 38.00 27.80 7.37
C ILE A 478 38.79 26.55 7.77
N THR A 479 38.15 25.38 7.79
CA THR A 479 38.79 24.12 8.17
C THR A 479 39.85 23.72 7.15
N ASP A 480 39.56 23.86 5.86
CA ASP A 480 40.51 23.60 4.77
C ASP A 480 41.69 24.58 4.78
N ALA A 481 41.46 25.84 5.19
CA ALA A 481 42.54 26.81 5.37
C ALA A 481 43.43 26.45 6.56
N ALA A 482 42.84 26.09 7.71
CA ALA A 482 43.59 25.65 8.89
C ALA A 482 44.43 24.40 8.61
N HIS A 483 43.87 23.41 7.90
CA HIS A 483 44.59 22.20 7.54
C HIS A 483 45.75 22.48 6.56
N ARG A 484 45.57 23.40 5.60
CA ARG A 484 46.66 23.85 4.72
C ARG A 484 47.80 24.51 5.49
N ASP A 485 47.47 25.36 6.46
CA ASP A 485 48.46 26.03 7.30
C ASP A 485 49.19 25.03 8.21
N GLU A 486 48.48 24.03 8.73
CA GLU A 486 49.08 22.94 9.52
C GLU A 486 50.06 22.11 8.69
N ILE A 487 49.69 21.72 7.47
CA ILE A 487 50.60 21.01 6.55
C ILE A 487 51.84 21.87 6.23
N ALA A 488 51.65 23.17 5.97
CA ALA A 488 52.77 24.07 5.70
C ALA A 488 53.70 24.21 6.91
N LEU A 489 53.15 24.26 8.13
CA LEU A 489 53.93 24.28 9.36
C LEU A 489 54.73 22.98 9.54
N GLN A 490 54.10 21.83 9.30
CA GLN A 490 54.77 20.53 9.36
C GLN A 490 55.89 20.42 8.31
N GLU A 491 55.67 20.90 7.08
CA GLU A 491 56.71 20.92 6.04
C GLU A 491 57.89 21.81 6.44
N VAL A 492 57.64 22.98 7.04
CA VAL A 492 58.70 23.86 7.55
C VAL A 492 59.45 23.20 8.71
N ASN A 493 58.75 22.57 9.64
CA ASN A 493 59.36 21.85 10.77
C ASN A 493 60.22 20.69 10.29
N LEU A 494 59.73 19.88 9.35
CA LEU A 494 60.49 18.78 8.75
C LEU A 494 61.73 19.30 8.01
N ARG A 495 61.61 20.42 7.27
CA ARG A 495 62.79 21.05 6.63
C ARG A 495 63.80 21.56 7.66
N TYR A 496 63.32 22.13 8.77
CA TYR A 496 64.16 22.58 9.87
C TYR A 496 64.87 21.41 10.57
N GLU A 497 64.14 20.36 10.92
CA GLU A 497 64.67 19.13 11.52
C GLU A 497 65.64 18.43 10.57
N HIS A 498 65.31 18.30 9.29
CA HIS A 498 66.19 17.70 8.30
C HIS A 498 67.48 18.50 8.14
N ALA A 499 67.41 19.84 8.09
CA ALA A 499 68.60 20.69 8.04
C ALA A 499 69.45 20.58 9.31
N THR A 500 68.80 20.48 10.48
CA THR A 500 69.45 20.33 11.80
C THR A 500 70.12 18.96 11.93
N ASN A 501 69.41 17.89 11.60
CA ASN A 501 69.90 16.52 11.64
C ASN A 501 70.99 16.29 10.60
N ALA A 502 70.84 16.79 9.36
CA ALA A 502 71.90 16.70 8.36
C ALA A 502 73.17 17.43 8.81
N ALA A 503 73.03 18.59 9.45
CA ALA A 503 74.16 19.30 10.03
C ALA A 503 74.84 18.49 11.14
N PHE A 504 74.06 17.84 12.02
CA PHE A 504 74.57 16.98 13.08
C PHE A 504 75.19 15.68 12.56
N GLU A 505 74.57 15.00 11.59
CA GLU A 505 75.05 13.72 11.03
C GLU A 505 76.29 13.90 10.14
N GLU A 506 76.32 14.93 9.28
CA GLU A 506 77.47 15.16 8.40
C GLU A 506 78.69 15.70 9.17
N LEU A 507 78.48 16.48 10.24
CA LEU A 507 79.55 17.23 10.91
C LEU A 507 79.77 16.86 12.38
N GLY A 508 78.85 16.14 13.01
CA GLY A 508 78.93 15.72 14.42
C GLY A 508 78.75 16.86 15.44
N LEU A 509 78.20 18.01 15.03
CA LEU A 509 78.12 19.24 15.82
C LEU A 509 76.67 19.72 15.94
N ASP A 510 76.31 20.28 17.11
CA ASP A 510 75.01 20.92 17.32
C ASP A 510 74.88 22.21 16.49
N VAL A 511 73.65 22.55 16.07
CA VAL A 511 73.39 23.74 15.23
C VAL A 511 73.81 25.04 15.92
N SER A 512 73.64 25.13 17.24
CA SER A 512 74.02 26.31 18.01
C SER A 512 75.54 26.51 17.98
N GLU A 513 76.28 25.40 18.12
CA GLU A 513 77.74 25.37 18.08
C GLU A 513 78.30 25.63 16.68
N LEU A 514 77.64 25.09 15.64
CA LEU A 514 77.96 25.36 14.24
C LEU A 514 77.80 26.84 13.89
N LEU A 515 76.72 27.47 14.33
CA LEU A 515 76.49 28.90 14.11
C LEU A 515 77.48 29.75 14.90
N GLU A 516 77.75 29.41 16.17
CA GLU A 516 78.66 30.17 17.03
C GLU A 516 80.12 30.09 16.57
N LYS A 517 80.59 28.92 16.12
CA LYS A 517 82.01 28.71 15.75
C LYS A 517 82.28 28.87 14.26
N TYR A 518 81.36 28.46 13.40
CA TYR A 518 81.54 28.40 11.94
C TYR A 518 80.53 29.24 11.15
N GLY A 519 79.78 30.11 11.84
CA GLY A 519 78.84 31.01 11.21
C GLY A 519 79.50 32.03 10.26
N PRO A 520 78.75 32.61 9.30
CA PRO A 520 79.28 33.57 8.33
C PRO A 520 79.86 34.85 8.95
N HIS A 521 79.59 35.09 10.23
CA HIS A 521 80.09 36.21 11.02
C HIS A 521 81.51 35.99 11.56
N ASN A 522 82.06 34.77 11.46
CA ASN A 522 83.41 34.42 11.89
C ASN A 522 84.42 34.40 10.74
N LEU A 523 85.71 34.56 11.06
CA LEU A 523 86.80 34.42 10.10
C LEU A 523 87.06 32.93 9.79
N VAL A 524 87.43 32.62 8.55
CA VAL A 524 87.72 31.24 8.12
C VAL A 524 89.14 30.85 8.58
N GLU A 525 89.25 29.70 9.24
CA GLU A 525 90.54 29.18 9.71
C GLU A 525 91.43 28.70 8.54
N ALA A 526 92.60 29.33 8.41
CA ALA A 526 93.67 29.04 7.45
C ALA A 526 95.01 29.54 8.04
N GLU A 527 96.14 29.34 7.34
CA GLU A 527 97.46 29.83 7.78
C GLU A 527 97.46 31.36 8.06
N GLU A 528 96.60 32.11 7.34
CA GLU A 528 96.21 33.49 7.65
C GLU A 528 94.67 33.60 7.64
N PRO A 529 93.99 33.95 8.76
CA PRO A 529 92.53 34.06 8.80
C PRO A 529 91.97 35.17 7.91
N TYR A 530 90.89 34.89 7.19
CA TYR A 530 90.25 35.84 6.27
C TYR A 530 88.70 35.82 6.38
N PRO A 531 88.00 36.89 5.96
CA PRO A 531 86.53 36.97 6.03
C PRO A 531 85.83 35.87 5.22
N TYR A 532 84.71 35.38 5.73
CA TYR A 532 83.90 34.37 5.04
C TYR A 532 83.36 34.90 3.71
N VAL A 533 83.75 34.25 2.61
CA VAL A 533 83.19 34.46 1.27
C VAL A 533 82.61 33.14 0.77
N ARG A 534 81.27 33.07 0.67
CA ARG A 534 80.53 31.83 0.33
C ARG A 534 81.08 31.16 -0.93
N ALA A 535 81.34 31.92 -1.99
CA ALA A 535 81.80 31.38 -3.27
C ALA A 535 83.17 30.67 -3.19
N GLU A 536 84.06 31.12 -2.30
CA GLU A 536 85.39 30.52 -2.12
C GLU A 536 85.32 29.24 -1.28
N GLN A 537 84.49 29.22 -0.23
CA GLN A 537 84.30 28.03 0.60
C GLN A 537 83.56 26.91 -0.14
N GLU A 538 82.56 27.25 -0.97
CA GLU A 538 81.91 26.28 -1.84
C GLU A 538 82.90 25.62 -2.82
N LYS A 539 83.86 26.39 -3.34
CA LYS A 539 84.90 25.85 -4.23
C LYS A 539 85.85 24.91 -3.47
N ARG A 540 86.21 25.25 -2.23
CA ARG A 540 87.03 24.41 -1.34
C ARG A 540 86.30 23.10 -0.98
N LEU A 541 85.02 23.18 -0.60
CA LEU A 541 84.17 22.02 -0.32
C LEU A 541 84.02 21.11 -1.55
N ARG A 542 83.78 21.67 -2.74
CA ARG A 542 83.69 20.89 -3.98
C ARG A 542 84.99 20.16 -4.31
N LYS A 543 86.16 20.74 -4.02
CA LYS A 543 87.44 20.07 -4.21
C LYS A 543 87.60 18.88 -3.24
N ALA A 544 87.28 19.09 -1.96
CA ALA A 544 87.34 18.06 -0.93
C ALA A 544 86.32 16.92 -1.18
N LYS A 545 85.07 17.23 -1.53
CA LYS A 545 84.05 16.22 -1.88
C LYS A 545 84.44 15.40 -3.11
N ARG A 546 85.07 15.99 -4.14
CA ARG A 546 85.61 15.24 -5.30
C ARG A 546 86.75 14.30 -4.95
N GLU A 547 87.57 14.66 -3.97
CA GLU A 547 88.64 13.80 -3.45
C GLU A 547 88.05 12.64 -2.61
N LEU A 548 86.96 12.90 -1.87
CA LEU A 548 86.19 11.89 -1.12
C LEU A 548 85.41 10.93 -2.04
N ASP A 549 84.73 11.44 -3.07
CA ASP A 549 83.97 10.63 -4.05
C ASP A 549 84.87 9.67 -4.85
N ARG A 550 86.14 10.06 -5.08
CA ARG A 550 87.14 9.21 -5.75
C ARG A 550 87.47 7.93 -4.98
N LEU A 551 87.23 7.90 -3.67
CA LEU A 551 87.42 6.70 -2.84
C LEU A 551 86.25 5.70 -2.98
N GLY A 552 85.06 6.17 -3.40
CA GLY A 552 83.85 5.36 -3.48
C GLY A 552 83.31 4.96 -2.10
N LYS A 553 81.99 4.75 -2.00
CA LYS A 553 81.38 4.26 -0.76
C LYS A 553 81.53 2.75 -0.65
N ILE A 554 82.15 2.28 0.42
CA ILE A 554 82.10 0.87 0.81
C ILE A 554 80.76 0.67 1.51
N ASN A 555 79.90 -0.21 0.97
CA ASN A 555 78.59 -0.54 1.55
C ASN A 555 78.71 -1.81 2.41
N PRO A 556 78.89 -1.70 3.74
CA PRO A 556 78.99 -2.86 4.63
C PRO A 556 77.66 -3.63 4.78
N LEU A 557 76.52 -3.03 4.41
CA LEU A 557 75.18 -3.62 4.49
C LEU A 557 74.72 -4.28 3.18
N ALA A 558 75.57 -4.31 2.15
CA ALA A 558 75.21 -4.79 0.81
C ALA A 558 74.67 -6.24 0.79
N LEU A 559 75.08 -7.08 1.75
CA LEU A 559 74.57 -8.44 1.92
C LEU A 559 73.14 -8.44 2.49
N GLU A 560 72.87 -7.64 3.51
CA GLU A 560 71.55 -7.52 4.14
C GLU A 560 70.54 -6.82 3.22
N GLU A 561 70.98 -5.78 2.48
CA GLU A 561 70.16 -5.12 1.47
C GLU A 561 69.82 -6.08 0.32
N HIS A 562 70.75 -6.94 -0.10
CA HIS A 562 70.47 -7.96 -1.12
C HIS A 562 69.46 -9.00 -0.64
N GLU A 563 69.53 -9.42 0.63
CA GLU A 563 68.55 -10.32 1.23
C GLU A 563 67.17 -9.67 1.35
N ALA A 564 67.09 -8.41 1.79
CA ALA A 564 65.85 -7.65 1.89
C ALA A 564 65.21 -7.38 0.51
N LEU A 565 66.01 -6.98 -0.48
CA LEU A 565 65.56 -6.78 -1.85
C LEU A 565 65.12 -8.09 -2.51
N SER A 566 65.79 -9.20 -2.22
CA SER A 566 65.38 -10.53 -2.71
C SER A 566 64.05 -10.97 -2.12
N LYS A 567 63.83 -10.77 -0.81
CA LYS A 567 62.54 -11.03 -0.16
C LYS A 567 61.42 -10.16 -0.74
N ARG A 568 61.68 -8.86 -0.96
CA ARG A 568 60.72 -7.93 -1.59
C ARG A 568 60.40 -8.32 -3.03
N HIS A 569 61.40 -8.75 -3.80
CA HIS A 569 61.18 -9.26 -5.15
C HIS A 569 60.34 -10.53 -5.14
N GLN A 570 60.60 -11.46 -4.21
CA GLN A 570 59.81 -12.68 -4.05
C GLN A 570 58.34 -12.34 -3.74
N PHE A 571 58.10 -11.47 -2.75
CA PHE A 571 56.75 -11.02 -2.40
C PHE A 571 56.01 -10.38 -3.59
N LEU A 572 56.66 -9.46 -4.31
CA LEU A 572 56.05 -8.81 -5.48
C LEU A 572 55.82 -9.80 -6.64
N ALA A 573 56.69 -10.80 -6.81
CA ALA A 573 56.53 -11.83 -7.83
C ALA A 573 55.36 -12.77 -7.51
N ASP A 574 55.13 -13.08 -6.22
CA ASP A 574 54.00 -13.88 -5.77
C ASP A 574 52.68 -13.08 -5.89
N GLN A 575 52.66 -11.81 -5.46
CA GLN A 575 51.50 -10.91 -5.66
C GLN A 575 51.14 -10.73 -7.14
N LEU A 576 52.14 -10.62 -8.02
CA LEU A 576 51.90 -10.54 -9.46
C LEU A 576 51.30 -11.85 -10.00
N ARG A 577 51.75 -13.00 -9.48
CA ARG A 577 51.21 -14.31 -9.88
C ARG A 577 49.75 -14.44 -9.45
N ASP A 578 49.43 -14.10 -8.21
CA ASP A 578 48.06 -14.13 -7.67
C ASP A 578 47.12 -13.22 -8.46
N LEU A 579 47.59 -12.03 -8.87
CA LEU A 579 46.81 -11.08 -9.65
C LEU A 579 46.58 -11.57 -11.09
N VAL A 580 47.57 -12.23 -11.69
CA VAL A 580 47.43 -12.87 -13.00
C VAL A 580 46.48 -14.07 -12.93
N GLU A 581 46.56 -14.89 -11.88
CA GLU A 581 45.62 -16.01 -11.65
C GLU A 581 44.20 -15.50 -11.45
N SER A 582 43.99 -14.52 -10.57
CA SER A 582 42.68 -13.89 -10.34
C SER A 582 42.09 -13.29 -11.61
N LYS A 583 42.92 -12.67 -12.46
CA LYS A 583 42.48 -12.17 -13.77
C LYS A 583 42.02 -13.31 -14.68
N ASN A 584 42.78 -14.40 -14.74
CA ASN A 584 42.44 -15.55 -15.59
C ASN A 584 41.16 -16.24 -15.08
N ASP A 585 40.98 -16.34 -13.77
CA ASP A 585 39.76 -16.89 -13.17
C ASP A 585 38.54 -16.02 -13.52
N LEU A 586 38.66 -14.70 -13.46
CA LEU A 586 37.60 -13.80 -13.91
C LEU A 586 37.29 -13.94 -15.40
N LEU A 587 38.30 -14.10 -16.25
CA LEU A 587 38.09 -14.34 -17.69
C LEU A 587 37.39 -15.67 -17.95
N ASN A 588 37.75 -16.73 -17.21
CA ASN A 588 37.07 -18.03 -17.31
C ASN A 588 35.60 -17.93 -16.86
N ILE A 589 35.30 -17.15 -15.81
CA ILE A 589 33.91 -16.92 -15.37
C ILE A 589 33.12 -16.17 -16.46
N VAL A 590 33.74 -15.17 -17.12
CA VAL A 590 33.10 -14.47 -18.23
C VAL A 590 32.79 -15.45 -19.38
N GLU A 591 33.75 -16.32 -19.74
CA GLU A 591 33.52 -17.36 -20.75
C GLU A 591 32.39 -18.31 -20.37
N GLU A 592 32.33 -18.78 -19.11
CA GLU A 592 31.25 -19.65 -18.63
C GLU A 592 29.87 -18.96 -18.66
N VAL A 593 29.82 -17.67 -18.29
CA VAL A 593 28.59 -16.88 -18.38
C VAL A 593 28.17 -16.68 -19.82
N ASP A 594 29.10 -16.36 -20.72
CA ASP A 594 28.83 -16.16 -22.14
C ASP A 594 28.29 -17.45 -22.79
N GLU A 595 28.90 -18.61 -22.51
CA GLU A 595 28.39 -19.92 -22.97
C GLU A 595 26.97 -20.19 -22.44
N ARG A 596 26.71 -19.83 -21.19
CA ARG A 596 25.38 -20.02 -20.59
C ARG A 596 24.35 -19.09 -21.22
N VAL A 597 24.70 -17.84 -21.46
CA VAL A 597 23.84 -16.85 -22.13
C VAL A 597 23.56 -17.28 -23.58
N GLU A 598 24.58 -17.73 -24.31
CA GLU A 598 24.45 -18.24 -25.67
C GLU A 598 23.48 -19.42 -25.72
N THR A 599 23.60 -20.38 -24.79
CA THR A 599 22.70 -21.53 -24.71
C THR A 599 21.26 -21.09 -24.47
N VAL A 600 21.03 -20.25 -23.45
CA VAL A 600 19.69 -19.79 -23.08
C VAL A 600 19.05 -18.95 -24.19
N PHE A 601 19.83 -18.08 -24.83
CA PHE A 601 19.36 -17.27 -25.95
C PHE A 601 19.00 -18.14 -27.16
N THR A 602 19.84 -19.11 -27.50
CA THR A 602 19.62 -20.02 -28.63
C THR A 602 18.33 -20.82 -28.45
N GLU A 603 18.13 -21.41 -27.27
CA GLU A 603 16.90 -22.12 -26.93
C GLU A 603 15.67 -21.19 -27.02
N ALA A 604 15.75 -20.01 -26.39
CA ALA A 604 14.66 -19.04 -26.41
C ALA A 604 14.32 -18.55 -27.82
N PHE A 605 15.32 -18.34 -28.68
CA PHE A 605 15.12 -17.92 -30.05
C PHE A 605 14.38 -18.99 -30.87
N TYR A 606 14.80 -20.26 -30.78
CA TYR A 606 14.15 -21.33 -31.53
C TYR A 606 12.72 -21.60 -31.04
N ASP A 607 12.49 -21.58 -29.72
CA ASP A 607 11.16 -21.69 -29.13
C ASP A 607 10.24 -20.56 -29.62
N THR A 608 10.75 -19.32 -29.60
CA THR A 608 10.01 -18.13 -30.07
C THR A 608 9.77 -18.19 -31.58
N GLN A 609 10.74 -18.66 -32.37
CA GLN A 609 10.60 -18.79 -33.83
C GLN A 609 9.46 -19.76 -34.19
N GLU A 610 9.35 -20.88 -33.48
CA GLU A 610 8.29 -21.86 -33.73
C GLU A 610 6.92 -21.34 -33.26
N ALA A 611 6.86 -20.74 -32.07
CA ALA A 611 5.65 -20.07 -31.58
C ALA A 611 5.19 -18.96 -32.55
N PHE A 612 6.13 -18.19 -33.12
CA PHE A 612 5.83 -17.11 -34.06
C PHE A 612 5.20 -17.61 -35.35
N LYS A 613 5.66 -18.73 -35.92
CA LYS A 613 5.03 -19.32 -37.12
C LYS A 613 3.54 -19.64 -36.87
N HIS A 614 3.25 -20.23 -35.71
CA HIS A 614 1.90 -20.61 -35.32
C HIS A 614 1.01 -19.38 -35.06
N VAL A 615 1.48 -18.45 -34.22
CA VAL A 615 0.74 -17.22 -33.87
C VAL A 615 0.47 -16.38 -35.13
N PHE A 616 1.47 -16.23 -36.00
CA PHE A 616 1.34 -15.45 -37.22
C PHE A 616 0.33 -16.07 -38.20
N ALA A 617 0.31 -17.40 -38.34
CA ALA A 617 -0.64 -18.09 -39.21
C ALA A 617 -2.10 -17.95 -38.72
N THR A 618 -2.32 -17.95 -37.41
CA THR A 618 -3.65 -17.73 -36.82
C THR A 618 -4.13 -16.29 -37.00
N LEU A 619 -3.22 -15.33 -36.86
CA LEU A 619 -3.50 -13.90 -37.02
C LEU A 619 -3.68 -13.49 -38.49
N PHE A 620 -2.97 -14.14 -39.42
CA PHE A 620 -3.05 -13.91 -40.87
C PHE A 620 -3.37 -15.22 -41.62
N PRO A 621 -4.66 -15.59 -41.79
CA PRO A 621 -5.06 -16.77 -42.54
C PRO A 621 -4.53 -16.74 -43.98
N GLY A 622 -3.70 -17.72 -44.34
CA GLY A 622 -3.04 -17.80 -45.66
C GLY A 622 -1.75 -16.97 -45.79
N GLY A 623 -1.29 -16.35 -44.70
CA GLY A 623 0.02 -15.71 -44.60
C GLY A 623 1.06 -16.59 -43.90
N SER A 624 2.34 -16.23 -44.00
CA SER A 624 3.44 -16.92 -43.31
C SER A 624 4.43 -15.91 -42.74
N GLY A 625 4.82 -16.07 -41.47
CA GLY A 625 5.84 -15.27 -40.80
C GLY A 625 7.02 -16.13 -40.36
N ARG A 626 8.23 -15.58 -40.38
CA ARG A 626 9.45 -16.22 -39.87
C ARG A 626 10.36 -15.19 -39.20
N LEU A 627 11.03 -15.60 -38.12
CA LEU A 627 12.12 -14.86 -37.50
C LEU A 627 13.45 -15.34 -38.06
N VAL A 628 14.32 -14.41 -38.47
CA VAL A 628 15.63 -14.69 -39.07
C VAL A 628 16.70 -13.93 -38.34
N LEU A 629 17.81 -14.60 -38.01
CA LEU A 629 19.00 -13.97 -37.44
C LEU A 629 19.77 -13.25 -38.54
N THR A 630 20.26 -12.04 -38.27
CA THR A 630 21.12 -11.31 -39.21
C THR A 630 22.49 -11.98 -39.34
N ASP A 631 22.99 -12.54 -38.24
CA ASP A 631 24.23 -13.31 -38.17
C ASP A 631 24.03 -14.57 -37.31
N PRO A 632 23.85 -15.76 -37.91
CA PRO A 632 23.63 -17.00 -37.16
C PRO A 632 24.86 -17.55 -36.43
N GLU A 633 26.08 -17.05 -36.71
CA GLU A 633 27.32 -17.56 -36.11
C GLU A 633 27.71 -16.82 -34.83
N ASN A 634 27.06 -15.69 -34.52
CA ASN A 634 27.33 -14.89 -33.33
C ASN A 634 26.03 -14.58 -32.56
N MET A 635 25.59 -15.53 -31.73
CA MET A 635 24.31 -15.44 -31.02
C MET A 635 24.22 -14.29 -30.01
N LEU A 636 25.34 -13.80 -29.49
CA LEU A 636 25.37 -12.74 -28.47
C LEU A 636 25.18 -11.33 -29.08
N GLU A 637 25.63 -11.13 -30.32
CA GLU A 637 25.57 -9.81 -30.98
C GLU A 637 24.62 -9.76 -32.19
N THR A 638 23.97 -10.88 -32.54
CA THR A 638 23.08 -10.97 -33.69
C THR A 638 21.78 -10.18 -33.52
N GLY A 639 21.29 -9.59 -34.61
CA GLY A 639 19.98 -8.96 -34.68
C GLY A 639 18.89 -9.95 -35.11
N VAL A 640 17.65 -9.68 -34.74
CA VAL A 640 16.47 -10.46 -35.15
C VAL A 640 15.64 -9.68 -36.18
N GLU A 641 15.58 -10.18 -37.41
CA GLU A 641 14.70 -9.68 -38.47
C GLU A 641 13.37 -10.45 -38.53
N ILE A 642 12.27 -9.71 -38.74
CA ILE A 642 10.93 -10.28 -38.91
C ILE A 642 10.59 -10.28 -40.40
N GLU A 643 10.48 -11.47 -40.98
CA GLU A 643 9.98 -11.69 -42.34
C GLU A 643 8.49 -12.03 -42.28
N ALA A 644 7.66 -11.18 -42.88
CA ALA A 644 6.22 -11.36 -42.90
C ALA A 644 5.70 -11.43 -44.34
N ARG A 645 4.82 -12.42 -44.60
CA ARG A 645 4.13 -12.60 -45.88
C ARG A 645 2.61 -12.58 -45.66
N PRO A 646 1.94 -11.43 -45.88
CA PRO A 646 0.48 -11.36 -45.88
C PRO A 646 -0.13 -12.14 -47.06
N ALA A 647 -1.40 -12.54 -46.93
CA ALA A 647 -2.12 -13.32 -47.95
C ALA A 647 -2.03 -12.67 -49.34
N GLY A 648 -1.39 -13.36 -50.30
CA GLY A 648 -1.25 -12.91 -51.69
C GLY A 648 -0.09 -11.94 -52.00
N LYS A 649 0.73 -11.53 -51.02
CA LYS A 649 1.90 -10.65 -51.23
C LYS A 649 3.24 -11.42 -51.18
N LYS A 650 4.31 -10.79 -51.68
CA LYS A 650 5.71 -11.29 -51.54
C LYS A 650 6.23 -11.01 -50.12
N ILE A 651 7.25 -11.75 -49.70
CA ILE A 651 7.93 -11.54 -48.40
C ILE A 651 8.53 -10.13 -48.37
N THR A 652 8.23 -9.37 -47.32
CA THR A 652 8.72 -8.00 -47.12
C THR A 652 9.15 -7.80 -45.67
N ARG A 653 10.18 -6.96 -45.46
CA ARG A 653 10.58 -6.50 -44.13
C ARG A 653 9.43 -5.72 -43.45
N LEU A 654 9.38 -5.79 -42.12
CA LEU A 654 8.32 -5.16 -41.31
C LEU A 654 8.14 -3.65 -41.61
N SER A 655 9.22 -2.94 -41.96
CA SER A 655 9.21 -1.51 -42.30
C SER A 655 8.43 -1.17 -43.58
N LEU A 656 8.14 -2.16 -44.43
CA LEU A 656 7.48 -2.00 -45.73
C LEU A 656 5.99 -2.41 -45.70
N LEU A 657 5.44 -2.74 -44.52
CA LEU A 657 4.04 -3.12 -44.33
C LEU A 657 3.12 -1.93 -44.02
N SER A 658 1.82 -2.08 -44.25
CA SER A 658 0.83 -1.06 -43.86
C SER A 658 0.74 -0.91 -42.34
N GLY A 659 0.30 0.26 -41.84
CA GLY A 659 0.30 0.57 -40.40
C GLY A 659 -0.47 -0.45 -39.53
N GLY A 660 -1.59 -0.99 -40.04
CA GLY A 660 -2.35 -2.06 -39.37
C GLY A 660 -1.65 -3.42 -39.41
N GLU A 661 -1.07 -3.81 -40.54
CA GLU A 661 -0.31 -5.06 -40.69
C GLU A 661 0.98 -5.05 -39.82
N ARG A 662 1.64 -3.89 -39.70
CA ARG A 662 2.83 -3.71 -38.87
C ARG A 662 2.52 -3.88 -37.38
N SER A 663 1.43 -3.29 -36.91
CA SER A 663 1.03 -3.37 -35.50
C SER A 663 0.64 -4.81 -35.12
N LEU A 664 -0.05 -5.51 -36.02
CA LEU A 664 -0.47 -6.89 -35.80
C LEU A 664 0.70 -7.89 -35.89
N ALA A 665 1.69 -7.62 -36.73
CA ALA A 665 2.93 -8.41 -36.78
C ALA A 665 3.83 -8.19 -35.55
N ALA A 666 3.89 -6.98 -35.00
CA ALA A 666 4.57 -6.71 -33.72
C ALA A 666 3.85 -7.41 -32.55
N LEU A 667 2.53 -7.37 -32.53
CA LEU A 667 1.72 -8.09 -31.55
C LEU A 667 1.90 -9.60 -31.66
N ALA A 668 2.00 -10.14 -32.89
CA ALA A 668 2.30 -11.55 -33.12
C ALA A 668 3.65 -11.96 -32.52
N LEU A 669 4.67 -11.09 -32.58
CA LEU A 669 5.98 -11.35 -31.97
C LEU A 669 5.88 -11.36 -30.45
N LEU A 670 5.24 -10.35 -29.84
CA LEU A 670 5.06 -10.29 -28.39
C LEU A 670 4.34 -11.53 -27.86
N VAL A 671 3.26 -11.90 -28.51
CA VAL A 671 2.47 -13.09 -28.18
C VAL A 671 3.25 -14.39 -28.38
N ALA A 672 4.11 -14.47 -29.40
CA ALA A 672 4.99 -15.62 -29.61
C ALA A 672 6.04 -15.77 -28.49
N ILE A 673 6.60 -14.64 -28.04
CA ILE A 673 7.51 -14.61 -26.88
C ILE A 673 6.76 -15.10 -25.63
N PHE A 674 5.55 -14.58 -25.38
CA PHE A 674 4.74 -14.98 -24.22
C PHE A 674 4.34 -16.46 -24.23
N LYS A 675 4.11 -17.03 -25.42
CA LYS A 675 3.80 -18.46 -25.58
C LYS A 675 5.03 -19.34 -25.39
N ALA A 676 6.21 -18.89 -25.83
CA ALA A 676 7.48 -19.62 -25.66
C ALA A 676 8.01 -19.57 -24.22
N ARG A 677 7.72 -18.49 -23.48
CA ARG A 677 8.13 -18.28 -22.09
C ARG A 677 6.96 -17.71 -21.28
N PRO A 678 6.05 -18.59 -20.78
CA PRO A 678 4.88 -18.14 -20.04
C PRO A 678 5.29 -17.51 -18.70
N SER A 679 4.82 -16.27 -18.49
CA SER A 679 4.90 -15.57 -17.21
C SER A 679 3.65 -15.84 -16.38
N PRO A 680 3.70 -15.77 -15.03
CA PRO A 680 2.55 -16.06 -14.18
C PRO A 680 1.31 -15.21 -14.50
N PHE A 681 1.51 -13.96 -14.93
CA PHE A 681 0.45 -13.07 -15.38
C PHE A 681 0.93 -12.10 -16.45
N TYR A 682 0.00 -11.59 -17.25
CA TYR A 682 0.21 -10.57 -18.27
C TYR A 682 -0.79 -9.43 -18.10
N VAL A 683 -0.32 -8.19 -18.23
CA VAL A 683 -1.15 -6.97 -18.24
C VAL A 683 -1.07 -6.34 -19.62
N LEU A 684 -2.22 -6.17 -20.27
CA LEU A 684 -2.33 -5.61 -21.62
C LEU A 684 -3.25 -4.39 -21.55
N ASP A 685 -2.73 -3.22 -21.92
CA ASP A 685 -3.47 -1.95 -21.87
C ASP A 685 -3.73 -1.42 -23.29
N GLU A 686 -5.01 -1.37 -23.68
CA GLU A 686 -5.53 -0.87 -24.97
C GLU A 686 -4.80 -1.36 -26.24
N VAL A 687 -4.20 -2.55 -26.18
CA VAL A 687 -3.37 -3.11 -27.27
C VAL A 687 -4.15 -3.33 -28.57
N GLU A 688 -5.47 -3.37 -28.50
CA GLU A 688 -6.38 -3.60 -29.62
C GLU A 688 -7.01 -2.33 -30.22
N ALA A 689 -6.71 -1.14 -29.70
CA ALA A 689 -7.36 0.12 -30.11
C ALA A 689 -7.18 0.47 -31.61
N ALA A 690 -6.12 -0.04 -32.25
CA ALA A 690 -5.81 0.20 -33.65
C ALA A 690 -6.24 -0.94 -34.61
N LEU A 691 -6.96 -1.95 -34.11
CA LEU A 691 -7.33 -3.14 -34.89
C LEU A 691 -8.78 -3.07 -35.39
N ASP A 692 -9.01 -3.57 -36.61
CA ASP A 692 -10.35 -3.74 -37.15
C ASP A 692 -11.09 -4.94 -36.52
N ASP A 693 -12.41 -5.00 -36.70
CA ASP A 693 -13.28 -6.04 -36.15
C ASP A 693 -12.86 -7.48 -36.51
N GLN A 694 -12.26 -7.66 -37.69
CA GLN A 694 -11.86 -8.97 -38.19
C GLN A 694 -10.57 -9.44 -37.51
N ASN A 695 -9.58 -8.55 -37.41
CA ASN A 695 -8.30 -8.80 -36.76
C ASN A 695 -8.44 -8.91 -35.24
N LEU A 696 -9.31 -8.10 -34.64
CA LEU A 696 -9.68 -8.21 -33.22
C LEU A 696 -10.21 -9.60 -32.86
N SER A 697 -11.05 -10.17 -33.74
CA SER A 697 -11.61 -11.52 -33.51
C SER A 697 -10.53 -12.61 -33.57
N ARG A 698 -9.46 -12.42 -34.35
CA ARG A 698 -8.33 -13.36 -34.43
C ARG A 698 -7.41 -13.23 -33.22
N LEU A 699 -7.16 -12.01 -32.77
CA LEU A 699 -6.39 -11.74 -31.57
C LEU A 699 -7.04 -12.36 -30.32
N ILE A 700 -8.37 -12.25 -30.23
CA ILE A 700 -9.17 -12.86 -29.16
C ILE A 700 -8.97 -14.39 -29.09
N THR A 701 -8.85 -15.07 -30.24
CA THR A 701 -8.56 -16.52 -30.27
C THR A 701 -7.22 -16.82 -29.60
N ILE A 702 -6.20 -16.01 -29.85
CA ILE A 702 -4.89 -16.20 -29.25
C ILE A 702 -4.89 -15.87 -27.75
N PHE A 703 -5.63 -14.85 -27.31
CA PHE A 703 -5.78 -14.59 -25.88
C PHE A 703 -6.41 -15.76 -25.13
N LYS A 704 -7.36 -16.47 -25.74
CA LYS A 704 -7.91 -17.70 -25.15
C LYS A 704 -6.90 -18.84 -25.05
N GLU A 705 -5.98 -18.95 -26.01
CA GLU A 705 -4.89 -19.92 -25.93
C GLU A 705 -3.93 -19.57 -24.79
N LEU A 706 -3.51 -18.30 -24.69
CA LEU A 706 -2.63 -17.84 -23.62
C LEU A 706 -3.27 -17.96 -22.22
N GLN A 707 -4.59 -17.82 -22.12
CA GLN A 707 -5.34 -17.98 -20.86
C GLN A 707 -5.26 -19.41 -20.27
N GLN A 708 -4.88 -20.41 -21.08
CA GLN A 708 -4.74 -21.79 -20.58
C GLN A 708 -3.56 -21.94 -19.62
N ASP A 709 -2.49 -21.19 -19.87
CA ASP A 709 -1.20 -21.34 -19.17
C ASP A 709 -0.84 -20.11 -18.31
N SER A 710 -1.54 -18.98 -18.44
CA SER A 710 -1.20 -17.73 -17.76
C SER A 710 -2.43 -16.87 -17.44
N GLN A 711 -2.34 -16.04 -16.39
CA GLN A 711 -3.41 -15.10 -16.05
C GLN A 711 -3.33 -13.85 -16.93
N LEU A 712 -4.42 -13.49 -17.61
CA LEU A 712 -4.48 -12.27 -18.43
C LEU A 712 -5.34 -11.18 -17.77
N ILE A 713 -4.77 -9.98 -17.62
CA ILE A 713 -5.46 -8.75 -17.21
C ILE A 713 -5.47 -7.83 -18.42
N ILE A 714 -6.64 -7.57 -18.98
CA ILE A 714 -6.80 -6.76 -20.19
C ILE A 714 -7.60 -5.51 -19.87
N VAL A 715 -7.00 -4.34 -20.06
CA VAL A 715 -7.66 -3.04 -20.00
C VAL A 715 -8.09 -2.68 -21.42
N THR A 716 -9.41 -2.58 -21.61
CA THR A 716 -10.01 -2.47 -22.94
C THR A 716 -11.33 -1.70 -22.88
N HIS A 717 -11.64 -0.96 -23.94
CA HIS A 717 -12.98 -0.42 -24.21
C HIS A 717 -13.73 -1.23 -25.29
N GLN A 718 -13.12 -2.29 -25.84
CA GLN A 718 -13.67 -3.10 -26.92
C GLN A 718 -14.63 -4.18 -26.41
N LYS A 719 -15.90 -4.08 -26.83
CA LYS A 719 -16.97 -4.99 -26.41
C LYS A 719 -16.72 -6.46 -26.76
N ARG A 720 -15.93 -6.77 -27.80
CA ARG A 720 -15.62 -8.16 -28.19
C ARG A 720 -14.59 -8.79 -27.26
N THR A 721 -13.57 -8.03 -26.85
CA THR A 721 -12.55 -8.46 -25.87
C THR A 721 -13.17 -8.69 -24.50
N MET A 722 -14.08 -7.81 -24.07
CA MET A 722 -14.82 -7.97 -22.81
C MET A 722 -15.66 -9.26 -22.73
N LYS A 723 -16.12 -9.79 -23.86
CA LYS A 723 -16.98 -10.99 -23.89
C LYS A 723 -16.26 -12.29 -23.57
N ILE A 724 -14.93 -12.32 -23.69
CA ILE A 724 -14.14 -13.53 -23.42
C ILE A 724 -13.59 -13.57 -22.00
N ALA A 725 -13.75 -12.49 -21.24
CA ALA A 725 -13.24 -12.40 -19.87
C ALA A 725 -14.13 -13.19 -18.90
N ASP A 726 -13.50 -13.94 -17.99
CA ASP A 726 -14.21 -14.63 -16.89
C ASP A 726 -14.79 -13.64 -15.87
N ALA A 727 -14.09 -12.52 -15.69
CA ALA A 727 -14.49 -11.42 -14.82
C ALA A 727 -14.20 -10.08 -15.48
N LEU A 728 -15.11 -9.13 -15.32
CA LEU A 728 -14.97 -7.74 -15.72
C LEU A 728 -14.83 -6.85 -14.50
N TYR A 729 -13.83 -5.97 -14.52
CA TYR A 729 -13.66 -4.90 -13.54
C TYR A 729 -13.89 -3.57 -14.25
N GLY A 730 -14.97 -2.88 -13.90
CA GLY A 730 -15.30 -1.55 -14.39
C GLY A 730 -14.83 -0.50 -13.40
N VAL A 731 -14.16 0.54 -13.89
CA VAL A 731 -13.76 1.69 -13.08
C VAL A 731 -14.77 2.81 -13.27
N THR A 732 -15.34 3.33 -12.19
CA THR A 732 -16.30 4.44 -12.21
C THR A 732 -15.85 5.55 -11.27
N MET A 733 -16.04 6.80 -11.68
CA MET A 733 -15.81 7.95 -10.81
C MET A 733 -17.12 8.41 -10.18
N ARG A 734 -17.16 8.41 -8.85
CA ARG A 734 -18.23 9.04 -8.05
C ARG A 734 -17.60 9.96 -7.03
N GLY A 735 -18.03 11.24 -7.02
CA GLY A 735 -17.54 12.22 -6.04
C GLY A 735 -16.04 12.54 -6.13
N GLY A 736 -15.42 12.43 -7.31
CA GLY A 736 -13.99 12.72 -7.50
C GLY A 736 -13.03 11.61 -7.04
N VAL A 737 -13.54 10.49 -6.54
CA VAL A 737 -12.75 9.30 -6.18
C VAL A 737 -13.07 8.16 -7.15
N THR A 738 -12.01 7.49 -7.62
CA THR A 738 -12.09 6.34 -8.51
C THR A 738 -12.49 5.08 -7.72
N GLN A 739 -13.65 4.49 -8.05
CA GLN A 739 -14.15 3.24 -7.46
C GLN A 739 -14.12 2.10 -8.49
N VAL A 740 -13.74 0.90 -8.05
CA VAL A 740 -13.72 -0.31 -8.88
C VAL A 740 -14.97 -1.15 -8.61
N VAL A 741 -15.68 -1.54 -9.68
CA VAL A 741 -16.88 -2.36 -9.66
C VAL A 741 -16.59 -3.67 -10.40
N SER A 742 -16.74 -4.82 -9.77
CA SER A 742 -16.50 -6.13 -10.40
C SER A 742 -17.80 -6.83 -10.80
N SER A 743 -17.82 -7.51 -11.94
CA SER A 743 -18.90 -8.38 -12.41
C SER A 743 -18.32 -9.67 -12.99
N LYS A 744 -18.81 -10.85 -12.55
CA LYS A 744 -18.43 -12.16 -13.13
C LYS A 744 -19.39 -12.51 -14.28
N LEU A 745 -18.88 -12.91 -15.44
CA LEU A 745 -19.70 -13.11 -16.66
C LEU A 745 -20.37 -14.48 -16.76
N ALA A 746 -20.10 -15.39 -15.82
CA ALA A 746 -20.39 -16.83 -15.93
C ALA A 746 -21.89 -17.25 -15.97
N ASP A 747 -22.85 -16.34 -15.78
CA ASP A 747 -24.29 -16.68 -15.76
C ASP A 747 -25.14 -16.03 -16.89
N THR A 748 -24.52 -15.51 -17.94
CA THR A 748 -25.24 -14.69 -18.94
C THR A 748 -25.86 -15.44 -20.13
N GLU A 749 -25.66 -16.76 -20.28
CA GLU A 749 -26.42 -17.56 -21.25
C GLU A 749 -27.82 -17.94 -20.74
N GLN A 750 -28.01 -18.19 -19.44
CA GLN A 750 -29.33 -18.37 -18.83
C GLN A 750 -30.15 -17.07 -18.82
N ALA A 751 -29.52 -15.92 -18.54
CA ALA A 751 -30.20 -14.62 -18.54
C ALA A 751 -30.67 -14.15 -19.92
N ARG A 752 -30.10 -14.67 -21.02
CA ARG A 752 -30.55 -14.37 -22.40
C ARG A 752 -31.64 -15.30 -22.91
N ALA A 753 -31.73 -16.52 -22.39
CA ALA A 753 -32.82 -17.45 -22.72
C ALA A 753 -34.16 -16.99 -22.09
N GLU A 754 -34.13 -16.38 -20.90
CA GLU A 754 -35.32 -15.88 -20.21
C GLU A 754 -35.86 -14.54 -20.74
N ALA A 755 -35.07 -13.79 -21.53
CA ALA A 755 -35.50 -12.54 -22.16
C ALA A 755 -36.09 -12.72 -23.57
N SER A 756 -36.06 -13.94 -24.12
CA SER A 756 -36.57 -14.29 -25.45
C SER A 756 -37.73 -15.30 -25.42
N ALA A 757 -38.27 -15.59 -24.23
CA ALA A 757 -39.54 -16.29 -24.01
C ALA A 757 -40.53 -15.31 -23.39
#